data_AF-A0A3D3J8M8-F1
#
_entry.id   AF-A0A3D3J8M8-F1
#
_cell.length_a   1.000
_cell.length_b   1.000
_cell.length_c   1.000
_cell.angle_alpha   90.00
_cell.angle_beta   90.00
_cell.angle_gamma   90.00
#
_symmetry.space_group_name_H-M   'P 1'
#
loop_
_entity.id
_entity.type
_entity.pdbx_description
1 polymer ?
#
loop_
_entity_poly.entity_id
_entity_poly.type
_entity_poly.pdbx_seq_one_letter_code
_entity_poly.pdbx_strand_id
1 'polypeptide(L)'
;MNSVIDGIARSLDLALEILEKTQPDNLKAAMNMVAFYARIDLPDNLIEYLIEHISICDLNDRILHSLTFAIQAWDHEETPVWANGTLPHTNERRREIIKKLGFNSNHLTVINNKIPRYTDAEIPIVISNNHEPWYNDRQKDITDFYWKDYKSHLEESWDFESIGILDISIDDVISRLSDPTRAEIFPVKGLVMGFVQSGKTSHFSGLITKAADAGYRLIIVLAGTMNILRQQTQRRIDKEIVGIELLDPDEYGTDADWKNFVSHGGRPSYIGSFDWERLTDKHDDYQPLSKHLSILEFKPADRTKPFNHPDNLRTASAKLAVIKKVPSRINKLCRDLKRLSELRSALMHVPTLIIDDESDQASVNTIDQSKPGKEGKRTSTNKAIGELLKMLPRAQYVGYTATPFANVFINPYDADDLFPKDFIISLPRPKGYMGVSDFFDFENEFEKGDFRGNYNAFVRAVEGDNEDPENLPMAIDSFVLSGAIKLFRESKDPERFKYFKHHTMLVHHSSKRIVHEEDRDVVENIFNGGVRYQRPAGLSELHRLFENDFVPVSKIRAPDFPFPKNFEELLPFISRCISKICAGKPVLVVNGDDKHRDDTPEFEQTSVWAILVGGAKLSRGYTVEGLTISYYRRPTGAGDTLMQMGRWFGFRNGYKDLVRLFIGSREPKGRTTVDLYEAFGAVCRDEESLRSELQKYSKGGLLPRQVPPLVRQHLPLLPLTSRNKMFNAEICSRDFAGEWKEKTSAPSQINPIKRNQAITATLLSSCQISPLLKISHTNTDSNSKRQYDAMIGLVSGENVLTFLKEYSWADGKKSNYLEIEYIDMMLKKNKLNKWLVLLPQSNTERKFTPPNTQLKDLSVVTRKRVSTSRFKVYSEPRHREAAIYLSGCGNVQYPCLSLLEYRDPEAPVLLLYFVQEDATSKTEITVGFGIQYPGQKVEKAIIWTVKDPDDEDAVVIQQET
;
A
#
# COMPACT_ATOMS: atom_id res chain seq x y z
N MET A 1 -20.52 32.96 -31.02
CA MET A 1 -20.33 32.48 -29.64
C MET A 1 -19.02 31.71 -29.50
N ASN A 2 -18.78 30.63 -30.26
CA ASN A 2 -17.53 29.83 -30.13
C ASN A 2 -16.22 30.61 -30.39
N SER A 3 -16.18 31.61 -31.28
CA SER A 3 -14.97 32.41 -31.53
C SER A 3 -14.62 33.39 -30.39
N VAL A 4 -15.63 33.87 -29.67
CA VAL A 4 -15.46 34.81 -28.55
C VAL A 4 -14.99 34.04 -27.31
N ILE A 5 -15.59 32.88 -27.04
CA ILE A 5 -15.17 32.00 -25.94
C ILE A 5 -13.74 31.50 -26.16
N ASP A 6 -13.37 31.10 -27.38
CA ASP A 6 -11.99 30.68 -27.67
C ASP A 6 -10.99 31.84 -27.52
N GLY A 7 -11.38 33.07 -27.91
CA GLY A 7 -10.58 34.27 -27.65
C GLY A 7 -10.39 34.57 -26.16
N ILE A 8 -11.46 34.41 -25.36
CA ILE A 8 -11.42 34.57 -23.90
C ILE A 8 -10.53 33.51 -23.26
N ALA A 9 -10.70 32.23 -23.63
CA ALA A 9 -9.92 31.12 -23.09
C ALA A 9 -8.42 31.29 -23.39
N ARG A 10 -8.05 31.64 -24.63
CA ARG A 10 -6.64 31.92 -24.98
C ARG A 10 -6.06 33.10 -24.21
N SER A 11 -6.84 34.17 -24.05
CA SER A 11 -6.42 35.35 -23.30
C SER A 11 -6.26 35.04 -21.80
N LEU A 12 -7.11 34.16 -21.27
CA LEU A 12 -7.05 33.68 -19.90
C LEU A 12 -5.79 32.83 -19.68
N ASP A 13 -5.52 31.84 -20.53
CA ASP A 13 -4.37 30.94 -20.40
C ASP A 13 -3.05 31.72 -20.36
N LEU A 14 -2.86 32.62 -21.32
CA LEU A 14 -1.69 33.49 -21.40
C LEU A 14 -1.58 34.45 -20.22
N ALA A 15 -2.71 35.00 -19.74
CA ALA A 15 -2.72 35.86 -18.57
C ALA A 15 -2.33 35.09 -17.30
N LEU A 16 -2.87 33.89 -17.11
CA LEU A 16 -2.56 33.03 -15.99
C LEU A 16 -1.10 32.56 -16.03
N GLU A 17 -0.55 32.21 -17.21
CA GLU A 17 0.86 31.85 -17.36
C GLU A 17 1.82 32.98 -16.91
N ILE A 18 1.44 34.24 -17.17
CA ILE A 18 2.19 35.42 -16.70
C ILE A 18 2.06 35.57 -15.17
N LEU A 19 0.85 35.43 -14.64
CA LEU A 19 0.57 35.59 -13.21
C LEU A 19 1.19 34.47 -12.37
N GLU A 20 1.17 33.22 -12.85
CA GLU A 20 1.79 32.06 -12.18
C GLU A 20 3.29 32.25 -12.01
N LYS A 21 3.98 32.83 -13.01
CA LYS A 21 5.42 33.17 -12.92
C LYS A 21 5.72 34.31 -11.95
N THR A 22 4.71 34.98 -11.38
CA THR A 22 4.89 36.15 -10.51
C THR A 22 4.17 36.00 -9.17
N GLN A 23 2.88 36.32 -9.11
CA GLN A 23 1.99 36.19 -7.95
C GLN A 23 0.55 36.36 -8.44
N PRO A 24 -0.47 35.93 -7.68
CA PRO A 24 -1.85 36.26 -8.00
C PRO A 24 -2.03 37.79 -7.99
N ASP A 25 -2.58 38.32 -9.09
CA ASP A 25 -2.85 39.74 -9.31
C ASP A 25 -4.07 39.90 -10.25
N ASN A 26 -4.50 41.14 -10.52
CA ASN A 26 -5.78 41.44 -11.17
C ASN A 26 -5.93 40.75 -12.54
N LEU A 27 -6.79 39.73 -12.59
CA LEU A 27 -6.96 38.86 -13.75
C LEU A 27 -7.52 39.62 -14.96
N LYS A 28 -8.47 40.55 -14.73
CA LYS A 28 -9.04 41.38 -15.79
C LYS A 28 -7.97 42.24 -16.47
N ALA A 29 -7.08 42.84 -15.69
CA ALA A 29 -6.00 43.67 -16.20
C ALA A 29 -5.01 42.84 -17.03
N ALA A 30 -4.61 41.67 -16.53
CA ALA A 30 -3.71 40.76 -17.23
C ALA A 30 -4.31 40.26 -18.56
N MET A 31 -5.58 39.84 -18.55
CA MET A 31 -6.28 39.40 -19.76
C MET A 31 -6.42 40.51 -20.80
N ASN A 32 -6.76 41.74 -20.37
CA ASN A 32 -6.83 42.88 -21.28
C ASN A 32 -5.48 43.22 -21.91
N MET A 33 -4.39 43.11 -21.14
CA MET A 33 -3.04 43.33 -21.65
C MET A 33 -2.69 42.31 -22.74
N VAL A 34 -2.91 41.02 -22.48
CA VAL A 34 -2.63 39.96 -23.46
C VAL A 34 -3.53 40.10 -24.69
N ALA A 35 -4.83 40.33 -24.49
CA ALA A 35 -5.81 40.44 -25.57
C ALA A 35 -5.51 41.63 -26.49
N PHE A 36 -5.02 42.75 -25.94
CA PHE A 36 -4.55 43.89 -26.73
C PHE A 36 -3.42 43.49 -27.70
N TYR A 37 -2.42 42.72 -27.23
CA TYR A 37 -1.33 42.25 -28.08
C TYR A 37 -1.78 41.18 -29.08
N ALA A 38 -2.71 40.30 -28.67
CA ALA A 38 -3.26 39.25 -29.51
C ALA A 38 -4.35 39.74 -30.49
N ARG A 39 -4.75 41.02 -30.41
CA ARG A 39 -5.87 41.62 -31.17
C ARG A 39 -7.18 40.85 -30.97
N ILE A 40 -7.47 40.48 -29.73
CA ILE A 40 -8.70 39.80 -29.31
C ILE A 40 -9.59 40.83 -28.61
N ASP A 41 -10.84 40.97 -29.05
CA ASP A 41 -11.82 41.82 -28.37
C ASP A 41 -12.44 41.06 -27.19
N LEU A 42 -12.19 41.53 -25.97
CA LEU A 42 -12.80 41.00 -24.74
C LEU A 42 -14.02 41.84 -24.32
N PRO A 43 -15.05 41.22 -23.71
CA PRO A 43 -16.22 41.94 -23.23
C PRO A 43 -15.89 42.89 -22.06
N ASP A 44 -16.53 44.06 -22.00
CA ASP A 44 -16.32 45.07 -20.94
C ASP A 44 -16.60 44.52 -19.53
N ASN A 45 -17.56 43.60 -19.41
CA ASN A 45 -17.96 42.89 -18.19
C ASN A 45 -17.28 41.51 -18.04
N LEU A 46 -16.03 41.37 -18.51
CA LEU A 46 -15.26 40.11 -18.53
C LEU A 46 -15.38 39.23 -17.26
N ILE A 47 -15.27 39.81 -16.07
CA ILE A 47 -15.34 39.06 -14.81
C ILE A 47 -16.72 38.43 -14.59
N GLU A 48 -17.79 39.17 -14.85
CA GLU A 48 -19.16 38.64 -14.72
C GLU A 48 -19.42 37.55 -15.75
N TYR A 49 -18.91 37.73 -16.97
CA TYR A 49 -18.98 36.72 -18.02
C TYR A 49 -18.27 35.42 -17.63
N LEU A 50 -17.06 35.51 -17.05
CA LEU A 50 -16.32 34.34 -16.56
C LEU A 50 -17.08 33.62 -15.45
N ILE A 51 -17.68 34.35 -14.51
CA ILE A 51 -18.43 33.74 -13.40
C ILE A 51 -19.72 33.07 -13.88
N GLU A 52 -20.46 33.71 -14.79
CA GLU A 52 -21.65 33.10 -15.40
C GLU A 52 -21.27 31.81 -16.14
N HIS A 53 -20.21 31.84 -16.95
CA HIS A 53 -19.69 30.67 -17.65
C HIS A 53 -19.29 29.55 -16.69
N ILE A 54 -18.48 29.85 -15.67
CA ILE A 54 -18.05 28.90 -14.63
C ILE A 54 -19.25 28.25 -13.93
N SER A 55 -20.31 29.01 -13.67
CA SER A 55 -21.49 28.50 -12.95
C SER A 55 -22.23 27.40 -13.72
N ILE A 56 -22.22 27.44 -15.05
CA ILE A 56 -22.99 26.54 -15.92
C ILE A 56 -22.13 25.52 -16.68
N CYS A 57 -20.83 25.77 -16.85
CA CYS A 57 -19.97 24.92 -17.65
C CYS A 57 -19.79 23.52 -17.04
N ASP A 58 -19.49 22.54 -17.89
CA ASP A 58 -19.15 21.20 -17.43
C ASP A 58 -17.76 21.17 -16.75
N LEU A 59 -17.46 20.04 -16.10
CA LEU A 59 -16.19 19.83 -15.41
C LEU A 59 -15.00 19.62 -16.35
N ASN A 60 -15.19 19.65 -17.67
CA ASN A 60 -14.14 19.53 -18.69
C ASN A 60 -13.92 20.85 -19.47
N ASP A 61 -14.50 21.95 -18.99
CA ASP A 61 -14.42 23.27 -19.63
C ASP A 61 -13.05 23.95 -19.43
N ARG A 62 -12.42 24.34 -20.55
CA ARG A 62 -11.07 24.93 -20.57
C ARG A 62 -10.91 26.16 -19.67
N ILE A 63 -11.90 27.07 -19.61
CA ILE A 63 -11.80 28.28 -18.78
C ILE A 63 -11.81 27.90 -17.30
N LEU A 64 -12.71 26.99 -16.92
CA LEU A 64 -12.76 26.46 -15.56
C LEU A 64 -11.43 25.79 -15.18
N HIS A 65 -10.80 25.07 -16.11
CA HIS A 65 -9.53 24.39 -15.89
C HIS A 65 -8.37 25.31 -15.64
N SER A 66 -8.11 26.25 -16.54
CA SER A 66 -6.97 27.15 -16.40
C SER A 66 -7.06 27.90 -15.08
N LEU A 67 -8.26 28.34 -14.70
CA LEU A 67 -8.50 28.98 -13.42
C LEU A 67 -8.32 28.02 -12.23
N THR A 68 -8.72 26.75 -12.36
CA THR A 68 -8.52 25.72 -11.33
C THR A 68 -7.04 25.51 -11.03
N PHE A 69 -6.22 25.28 -12.07
CA PHE A 69 -4.78 25.05 -11.92
C PHE A 69 -4.10 26.24 -11.26
N ALA A 70 -4.34 27.45 -11.77
CA ALA A 70 -3.67 28.65 -11.25
C ALA A 70 -4.02 28.90 -9.78
N ILE A 71 -5.31 28.80 -9.42
CA ILE A 71 -5.70 29.00 -8.02
C ILE A 71 -5.12 27.89 -7.13
N GLN A 72 -5.13 26.63 -7.58
CA GLN A 72 -4.57 25.53 -6.80
C GLN A 72 -3.05 25.65 -6.61
N ALA A 73 -2.31 26.07 -7.63
CA ALA A 73 -0.87 26.32 -7.55
C ALA A 73 -0.56 27.37 -6.48
N TRP A 74 -1.25 28.52 -6.51
CA TRP A 74 -1.08 29.57 -5.49
C TRP A 74 -1.54 29.15 -4.09
N ASP A 75 -2.59 28.33 -3.98
CA ASP A 75 -3.07 27.81 -2.69
C ASP A 75 -2.07 26.83 -2.07
N HIS A 76 -1.32 26.10 -2.91
CA HIS A 76 -0.33 25.11 -2.49
C HIS A 76 1.01 25.73 -2.03
N GLU A 77 1.36 26.93 -2.49
CA GLU A 77 2.60 27.62 -2.06
C GLU A 77 2.66 27.77 -0.52
N GLU A 78 3.67 27.15 0.11
CA GLU A 78 3.77 27.07 1.57
C GLU A 78 3.90 28.44 2.24
N THR A 79 4.88 29.25 1.82
CA THR A 79 5.23 30.52 2.49
C THR A 79 5.44 31.71 1.54
N PRO A 80 4.51 32.01 0.61
CA PRO A 80 4.75 33.07 -0.34
C PRO A 80 4.48 34.45 0.25
N VAL A 81 5.28 35.42 -0.19
CA VAL A 81 5.24 36.81 0.28
C VAL A 81 3.86 37.43 0.08
N TRP A 82 3.18 37.09 -1.02
CA TRP A 82 1.87 37.66 -1.36
C TRP A 82 0.74 37.16 -0.44
N ALA A 83 0.91 36.05 0.27
CA ALA A 83 -0.15 35.41 1.05
C ALA A 83 -0.40 36.02 2.43
N ASN A 84 0.33 37.06 2.82
CA ASN A 84 0.13 37.81 4.06
C ASN A 84 0.04 36.92 5.33
N GLY A 85 0.81 35.82 5.36
CA GLY A 85 0.84 34.89 6.50
C GLY A 85 -0.33 33.91 6.59
N THR A 86 -1.22 33.85 5.59
CA THR A 86 -2.25 32.80 5.54
C THR A 86 -1.62 31.43 5.31
N LEU A 87 -2.15 30.38 5.94
CA LEU A 87 -1.67 29.01 5.72
C LEU A 87 -2.24 28.45 4.41
N PRO A 88 -1.47 27.61 3.66
CA PRO A 88 -1.96 26.97 2.44
C PRO A 88 -3.22 26.12 2.68
N HIS A 89 -4.07 25.96 1.66
CA HIS A 89 -5.32 25.18 1.67
C HIS A 89 -6.41 25.65 2.65
N THR A 90 -6.26 26.85 3.22
CA THR A 90 -7.24 27.44 4.16
C THR A 90 -8.29 28.29 3.47
N ASN A 91 -9.42 28.52 4.15
CA ASN A 91 -10.44 29.45 3.65
C ASN A 91 -9.88 30.88 3.57
N GLU A 92 -8.94 31.22 4.45
CA GLU A 92 -8.22 32.49 4.49
C GLU A 92 -7.33 32.66 3.25
N ARG A 93 -6.52 31.66 2.91
CA ARG A 93 -5.66 31.66 1.72
C ARG A 93 -6.49 31.78 0.44
N ARG A 94 -7.55 30.97 0.33
CA ARG A 94 -8.47 31.03 -0.81
C ARG A 94 -9.10 32.41 -0.99
N ARG A 95 -9.55 33.03 0.10
CA ARG A 95 -10.09 34.40 0.06
C ARG A 95 -9.06 35.40 -0.44
N GLU A 96 -7.80 35.27 -0.03
CA GLU A 96 -6.74 36.18 -0.45
C GLU A 96 -6.41 36.04 -1.95
N ILE A 97 -6.32 34.80 -2.47
CA ILE A 97 -6.10 34.56 -3.90
C ILE A 97 -7.24 35.16 -4.74
N ILE A 98 -8.48 34.83 -4.41
CA ILE A 98 -9.67 35.27 -5.15
C ILE A 98 -9.79 36.81 -5.13
N LYS A 99 -9.48 37.43 -3.99
CA LYS A 99 -9.42 38.89 -3.85
C LYS A 99 -8.35 39.51 -4.76
N LYS A 100 -7.14 38.94 -4.80
CA LYS A 100 -6.05 39.43 -5.65
C LYS A 100 -6.35 39.31 -7.15
N LEU A 101 -7.02 38.23 -7.56
CA LEU A 101 -7.49 38.06 -8.94
C LEU A 101 -8.58 39.07 -9.35
N GLY A 102 -9.12 39.85 -8.40
CA GLY A 102 -10.13 40.87 -8.66
C GLY A 102 -11.57 40.37 -8.59
N PHE A 103 -11.81 39.20 -7.99
CA PHE A 103 -13.15 38.68 -7.74
C PHE A 103 -13.70 39.17 -6.38
N ASN A 104 -15.03 39.27 -6.27
CA ASN A 104 -15.71 39.70 -5.04
C ASN A 104 -16.18 38.50 -4.19
N SER A 105 -16.80 38.78 -3.04
CA SER A 105 -17.31 37.75 -2.12
C SER A 105 -18.42 36.88 -2.70
N ASN A 106 -19.23 37.38 -3.63
CA ASN A 106 -20.29 36.60 -4.27
C ASN A 106 -19.70 35.61 -5.30
N HIS A 107 -18.66 36.04 -6.02
CA HIS A 107 -17.93 35.20 -6.98
C HIS A 107 -17.22 34.04 -6.27
N LEU A 108 -16.69 34.27 -5.06
CA LEU A 108 -16.03 33.24 -4.26
C LEU A 108 -16.91 32.00 -4.05
N THR A 109 -18.21 32.17 -3.82
CA THR A 109 -19.14 31.04 -3.63
C THR A 109 -19.27 30.19 -4.89
N VAL A 110 -19.43 30.84 -6.06
CA VAL A 110 -19.53 30.15 -7.35
C VAL A 110 -18.22 29.41 -7.66
N ILE A 111 -17.09 30.09 -7.46
CA ILE A 111 -15.76 29.51 -7.66
C ILE A 111 -15.53 28.33 -6.72
N ASN A 112 -15.83 28.45 -5.42
CA ASN A 112 -15.61 27.35 -4.48
C ASN A 112 -16.53 26.14 -4.73
N ASN A 113 -17.71 26.36 -5.30
CA ASN A 113 -18.62 25.27 -5.66
C ASN A 113 -18.11 24.47 -6.88
N LYS A 114 -17.46 25.14 -7.84
CA LYS A 114 -16.95 24.52 -9.08
C LYS A 114 -15.49 24.09 -8.99
N ILE A 115 -14.71 24.83 -8.20
CA ILE A 115 -13.29 24.62 -7.93
C ILE A 115 -13.16 24.41 -6.42
N PRO A 116 -13.45 23.20 -5.92
CA PRO A 116 -13.32 22.91 -4.50
C PRO A 116 -11.86 23.09 -4.06
N ARG A 117 -11.68 23.52 -2.81
CA ARG A 117 -10.36 23.54 -2.17
C ARG A 117 -9.90 22.11 -1.94
N TYR A 118 -8.61 21.87 -2.10
CA TYR A 118 -8.03 20.62 -1.64
C TYR A 118 -8.23 20.48 -0.14
N THR A 119 -8.74 19.34 0.28
CA THR A 119 -8.86 18.97 1.69
C THR A 119 -7.59 18.26 2.15
N ASP A 120 -7.34 18.21 3.45
CA ASP A 120 -6.20 17.47 4.03
C ASP A 120 -6.15 15.98 3.59
N ALA A 121 -7.27 15.41 3.12
CA ALA A 121 -7.36 14.04 2.61
C ALA A 121 -6.80 13.87 1.18
N GLU A 122 -6.61 14.96 0.44
CA GLU A 122 -6.19 14.98 -0.97
C GLU A 122 -4.73 15.43 -1.13
N ILE A 123 -4.09 15.89 -0.05
CA ILE A 123 -2.68 16.30 -0.04
C ILE A 123 -1.81 15.06 0.23
N PRO A 124 -0.69 14.88 -0.51
CA PRO A 124 0.26 13.84 -0.21
C PRO A 124 0.78 13.97 1.23
N ILE A 125 0.85 12.86 1.97
CA ILE A 125 1.50 12.87 3.28
C ILE A 125 2.99 12.90 3.05
N VAL A 126 3.66 13.98 3.45
CA VAL A 126 5.10 14.11 3.30
C VAL A 126 5.80 14.05 4.65
N ILE A 127 6.77 13.14 4.77
CA ILE A 127 7.73 13.10 5.87
C ILE A 127 9.08 13.50 5.30
N SER A 128 9.53 14.70 5.63
CA SER A 128 10.86 15.22 5.29
C SER A 128 11.25 16.28 6.31
N ASN A 129 12.53 16.67 6.33
CA ASN A 129 12.93 17.92 6.98
C ASN A 129 12.43 19.13 6.17
N ASN A 130 12.58 20.32 6.75
CA ASN A 130 12.53 21.56 5.99
C ASN A 130 13.68 21.51 4.96
N HIS A 131 13.32 21.36 3.70
CA HIS A 131 14.26 21.35 2.58
C HIS A 131 14.43 22.78 2.06
N GLU A 132 15.57 23.08 1.46
CA GLU A 132 15.77 24.36 0.78
C GLU A 132 14.88 24.39 -0.48
N PRO A 133 13.91 25.32 -0.58
CA PRO A 133 13.11 25.46 -1.77
C PRO A 133 14.03 25.88 -2.93
N TRP A 134 14.08 25.06 -3.98
CA TRP A 134 14.89 25.36 -5.18
C TRP A 134 14.07 25.28 -6.46
N TYR A 135 13.14 24.33 -6.54
CA TYR A 135 12.39 24.08 -7.77
C TYR A 135 11.45 25.24 -8.10
N ASN A 136 10.64 25.67 -7.13
CA ASN A 136 9.73 26.81 -7.29
C ASN A 136 10.48 28.13 -7.56
N ASP A 137 11.57 28.38 -6.84
CA ASP A 137 12.40 29.59 -7.00
C ASP A 137 13.06 29.66 -8.39
N ARG A 138 13.34 28.49 -9.00
CA ARG A 138 13.98 28.38 -10.31
C ARG A 138 13.02 28.10 -11.46
N GLN A 139 11.70 28.08 -11.25
CA GLN A 139 10.73 27.83 -12.33
C GLN A 139 10.92 28.77 -13.53
N LYS A 140 11.40 30.00 -13.31
CA LYS A 140 11.70 30.97 -14.38
C LYS A 140 12.88 30.56 -15.27
N ASP A 141 13.79 29.76 -14.73
CA ASP A 141 15.03 29.30 -15.39
C ASP A 141 14.92 27.86 -15.92
N ILE A 142 13.85 27.15 -15.57
CA ILE A 142 13.57 25.77 -15.98
C ILE A 142 12.71 25.79 -17.25
N THR A 143 13.05 24.96 -18.23
CA THR A 143 12.19 24.75 -19.41
C THR A 143 11.07 23.81 -19.04
N ASP A 144 9.81 24.09 -19.36
CA ASP A 144 8.66 23.20 -19.08
C ASP A 144 8.30 22.30 -20.28
N PHE A 145 9.24 22.11 -21.21
CA PHE A 145 8.98 21.54 -22.53
C PHE A 145 8.40 20.12 -22.47
N TYR A 146 9.09 19.19 -21.80
CA TYR A 146 8.63 17.80 -21.74
C TYR A 146 7.45 17.62 -20.79
N TRP A 147 7.39 18.39 -19.71
CA TRP A 147 6.24 18.39 -18.81
C TRP A 147 4.97 18.84 -19.53
N LYS A 148 5.05 19.92 -20.33
CA LYS A 148 3.92 20.45 -21.08
C LYS A 148 3.34 19.44 -22.06
N ASP A 149 4.20 18.80 -22.86
CA ASP A 149 3.75 17.81 -23.83
C ASP A 149 3.16 16.57 -23.15
N TYR A 150 3.76 16.13 -22.03
CA TYR A 150 3.21 15.04 -21.23
C TYR A 150 1.86 15.41 -20.60
N LYS A 151 1.71 16.63 -20.06
CA LYS A 151 0.46 17.13 -19.50
C LYS A 151 -0.64 17.16 -20.56
N SER A 152 -0.36 17.70 -21.74
CA SER A 152 -1.30 17.68 -22.88
C SER A 152 -1.68 16.27 -23.32
N HIS A 153 -0.77 15.30 -23.25
CA HIS A 153 -1.09 13.91 -23.52
C HIS A 153 -2.04 13.29 -22.47
N LEU A 154 -1.84 13.61 -21.19
CA LEU A 154 -2.73 13.14 -20.13
C LEU A 154 -4.15 13.70 -20.27
N GLU A 155 -4.31 14.94 -20.73
CA GLU A 155 -5.60 15.60 -20.96
C GLU A 155 -6.51 14.86 -21.95
N GLU A 156 -5.95 13.99 -22.80
CA GLU A 156 -6.76 13.15 -23.71
C GLU A 156 -7.57 12.08 -22.98
N SER A 157 -7.13 11.66 -21.80
CA SER A 157 -7.68 10.46 -21.12
C SER A 157 -7.94 10.63 -19.62
N TRP A 158 -7.42 11.68 -18.99
CA TRP A 158 -7.59 11.99 -17.57
C TRP A 158 -8.41 13.27 -17.41
N ASP A 159 -9.21 13.34 -16.34
CA ASP A 159 -9.81 14.59 -15.92
C ASP A 159 -8.73 15.54 -15.35
N PHE A 160 -8.94 16.83 -15.55
CA PHE A 160 -7.98 17.86 -15.18
C PHE A 160 -7.72 17.96 -13.67
N GLU A 161 -8.72 17.63 -12.84
CA GLU A 161 -8.56 17.57 -11.37
C GLU A 161 -7.50 16.53 -11.00
N SER A 162 -7.58 15.34 -11.59
CA SER A 162 -6.58 14.28 -11.41
C SER A 162 -5.20 14.68 -11.94
N ILE A 163 -5.14 15.44 -13.04
CA ILE A 163 -3.87 15.99 -13.56
C ILE A 163 -3.29 17.04 -12.61
N GLY A 164 -4.10 17.91 -12.01
CA GLY A 164 -3.67 18.89 -11.01
C GLY A 164 -3.10 18.25 -9.76
N ILE A 165 -3.77 17.22 -9.22
CA ILE A 165 -3.26 16.44 -8.08
C ILE A 165 -1.92 15.79 -8.46
N LEU A 166 -1.81 15.25 -9.68
CA LEU A 166 -0.58 14.65 -10.17
C LEU A 166 0.55 15.69 -10.24
N ASP A 167 0.30 16.85 -10.85
CA ASP A 167 1.23 17.97 -11.00
C ASP A 167 1.85 18.38 -9.65
N ILE A 168 0.97 18.65 -8.67
CA ILE A 168 1.32 19.04 -7.30
C ILE A 168 2.12 17.93 -6.60
N SER A 169 1.65 16.68 -6.68
CA SER A 169 2.35 15.56 -6.02
C SER A 169 3.73 15.27 -6.62
N ILE A 170 3.95 15.58 -7.91
CA ILE A 170 5.28 15.51 -8.52
C ILE A 170 6.15 16.67 -8.04
N ASP A 171 5.59 17.87 -7.88
CA ASP A 171 6.32 19.04 -7.33
C ASP A 171 6.82 18.76 -5.91
N ASP A 172 6.01 18.06 -5.11
CA ASP A 172 6.41 17.57 -3.80
C ASP A 172 7.64 16.64 -3.86
N VAL A 173 7.74 15.79 -4.88
CA VAL A 173 8.90 14.89 -5.02
C VAL A 173 10.12 15.65 -5.52
N ILE A 174 10.01 16.40 -6.61
CA ILE A 174 11.17 17.05 -7.26
C ILE A 174 11.81 18.12 -6.37
N SER A 175 11.01 18.86 -5.60
CA SER A 175 11.50 19.88 -4.66
C SER A 175 12.38 19.29 -3.57
N ARG A 176 12.21 17.99 -3.26
CA ARG A 176 13.00 17.25 -2.26
C ARG A 176 14.21 16.53 -2.85
N LEU A 177 14.36 16.53 -4.17
CA LEU A 177 15.61 16.12 -4.83
C LEU A 177 16.61 17.28 -4.77
N SER A 178 17.90 17.01 -4.98
CA SER A 178 18.90 18.08 -5.08
C SER A 178 18.69 18.93 -6.34
N ASP A 179 18.93 20.24 -6.26
CA ASP A 179 19.10 21.05 -7.46
C ASP A 179 20.24 20.45 -8.32
N PRO A 180 20.00 20.13 -9.62
CA PRO A 180 21.01 19.53 -10.49
C PRO A 180 22.23 20.44 -10.72
N THR A 181 22.09 21.76 -10.53
CA THR A 181 23.15 22.77 -10.68
C THR A 181 23.93 23.03 -9.40
N ARG A 182 23.51 22.45 -8.26
CA ARG A 182 24.16 22.65 -6.95
C ARG A 182 25.65 22.33 -7.02
N ALA A 183 26.49 23.22 -6.49
CA ALA A 183 27.94 23.02 -6.46
C ALA A 183 28.33 21.80 -5.62
N GLU A 184 27.74 21.66 -4.43
CA GLU A 184 27.94 20.52 -3.54
C GLU A 184 27.26 19.25 -4.06
N ILE A 185 27.81 18.10 -3.67
CA ILE A 185 27.23 16.79 -3.96
C ILE A 185 26.26 16.44 -2.84
N PHE A 186 24.97 16.33 -3.17
CA PHE A 186 23.91 16.03 -2.22
C PHE A 186 23.02 14.87 -2.75
N PRO A 187 23.33 13.60 -2.39
CA PRO A 187 22.55 12.46 -2.83
C PRO A 187 21.36 12.20 -1.91
N VAL A 188 20.16 12.14 -2.51
CA VAL A 188 18.89 11.90 -1.83
C VAL A 188 18.40 10.46 -2.06
N LYS A 189 17.83 9.84 -1.04
CA LYS A 189 17.08 8.58 -1.08
C LYS A 189 15.67 8.80 -0.51
N GLY A 190 14.67 8.74 -1.37
CA GLY A 190 13.27 8.89 -1.00
C GLY A 190 12.39 7.72 -1.42
N LEU A 191 11.17 7.68 -0.87
CA LEU A 191 10.15 6.69 -1.19
C LEU A 191 8.82 7.38 -1.52
N VAL A 192 8.21 7.01 -2.63
CA VAL A 192 6.85 7.37 -3.02
C VAL A 192 5.97 6.13 -2.91
N MET A 193 5.00 6.19 -2.02
CA MET A 193 4.01 5.14 -1.80
C MET A 193 2.68 5.55 -2.44
N GLY A 194 2.18 4.74 -3.37
CA GLY A 194 0.82 4.88 -3.91
C GLY A 194 -0.05 3.66 -3.56
N PHE A 195 -1.28 3.60 -4.07
CA PHE A 195 -2.11 2.40 -3.96
C PHE A 195 -1.76 1.38 -5.07
N VAL A 196 -2.22 0.14 -4.94
CA VAL A 196 -2.03 -0.92 -5.96
C VAL A 196 -2.75 -0.51 -7.26
N GLN A 197 -2.04 -0.39 -8.38
CA GLN A 197 -2.63 0.07 -9.67
C GLN A 197 -3.26 1.47 -9.63
N SER A 198 -2.70 2.39 -8.84
CA SER A 198 -3.14 3.79 -8.73
C SER A 198 -2.59 4.76 -9.79
N GLY A 199 -1.79 4.28 -10.74
CA GLY A 199 -1.12 5.16 -11.71
C GLY A 199 0.27 5.66 -11.28
N LYS A 200 0.98 4.95 -10.39
CA LYS A 200 2.37 5.24 -10.00
C LYS A 200 3.31 5.47 -11.20
N THR A 201 3.10 4.73 -12.29
CA THR A 201 3.87 4.92 -13.52
C THR A 201 3.61 6.28 -14.17
N SER A 202 2.36 6.77 -14.20
CA SER A 202 2.09 8.15 -14.65
C SER A 202 2.84 9.16 -13.77
N HIS A 203 2.85 8.92 -12.45
CA HIS A 203 3.54 9.80 -11.51
C HIS A 203 5.05 9.84 -11.73
N PHE A 204 5.74 8.69 -11.88
CA PHE A 204 7.17 8.75 -12.15
C PHE A 204 7.49 9.18 -13.58
N SER A 205 6.58 8.97 -14.56
CA SER A 205 6.72 9.56 -15.90
C SER A 205 6.74 11.08 -15.84
N GLY A 206 5.81 11.69 -15.11
CA GLY A 206 5.81 13.14 -14.88
C GLY A 206 7.01 13.65 -14.09
N LEU A 207 7.51 12.86 -13.13
CA LEU A 207 8.76 13.18 -12.44
C LEU A 207 9.96 13.14 -13.39
N ILE A 208 10.01 12.17 -14.32
CA ILE A 208 11.07 12.05 -15.33
C ILE A 208 11.08 13.28 -16.23
N THR A 209 9.92 13.75 -16.69
CA THR A 209 9.83 14.95 -17.56
C THR A 209 10.29 16.20 -16.82
N LYS A 210 9.70 16.49 -15.64
CA LYS A 210 10.11 17.65 -14.82
C LYS A 210 11.58 17.61 -14.40
N ALA A 211 12.12 16.43 -14.09
CA ALA A 211 13.53 16.30 -13.75
C ALA A 211 14.44 16.58 -14.97
N ALA A 212 14.09 16.04 -16.14
CA ALA A 212 14.84 16.33 -17.36
C ALA A 212 14.83 17.82 -17.67
N ASP A 213 13.66 18.43 -17.63
CA ASP A 213 13.43 19.86 -17.76
C ASP A 213 14.27 20.69 -16.77
N ALA A 214 14.38 20.25 -15.52
CA ALA A 214 15.18 20.91 -14.49
C ALA A 214 16.72 20.78 -14.67
N GLY A 215 17.20 19.85 -15.50
CA GLY A 215 18.63 19.66 -15.75
C GLY A 215 19.19 18.28 -15.41
N TYR A 216 18.35 17.29 -15.08
CA TYR A 216 18.80 15.91 -14.96
C TYR A 216 19.11 15.33 -16.34
N ARG A 217 20.31 14.77 -16.52
CA ARG A 217 20.81 14.34 -17.86
C ARG A 217 21.09 12.85 -17.95
N LEU A 218 20.98 12.12 -16.85
CA LEU A 218 20.93 10.67 -16.84
C LEU A 218 19.70 10.23 -16.05
N ILE A 219 18.86 9.41 -16.67
CA ILE A 219 17.64 8.86 -16.06
C ILE A 219 17.68 7.35 -16.21
N ILE A 220 17.61 6.66 -15.07
CA ILE A 220 17.63 5.21 -15.01
C ILE A 220 16.35 4.75 -14.32
N VAL A 221 15.55 3.97 -15.02
CA VAL A 221 14.37 3.32 -14.48
C VAL A 221 14.69 1.85 -14.25
N LEU A 222 14.82 1.46 -12.98
CA LEU A 222 14.88 0.06 -12.55
C LEU A 222 13.45 -0.47 -12.51
N ALA A 223 13.06 -1.15 -13.59
CA ALA A 223 11.72 -1.72 -13.73
C ALA A 223 11.60 -3.05 -12.97
N GLY A 224 10.63 -3.89 -13.33
CA GLY A 224 10.46 -5.23 -12.74
C GLY A 224 11.61 -6.22 -13.02
N THR A 225 11.52 -7.41 -12.43
CA THR A 225 12.50 -8.50 -12.62
C THR A 225 12.26 -9.33 -13.88
N MET A 226 11.17 -9.08 -14.61
CA MET A 226 10.73 -9.82 -15.79
C MET A 226 10.81 -8.93 -17.04
N ASN A 227 11.12 -9.53 -18.19
CA ASN A 227 11.19 -8.77 -19.46
C ASN A 227 9.87 -8.07 -19.76
N ILE A 228 8.73 -8.74 -19.58
CA ILE A 228 7.42 -8.15 -19.86
C ILE A 228 7.17 -6.84 -19.10
N LEU A 229 7.54 -6.80 -17.81
CA LEU A 229 7.37 -5.60 -16.98
C LEU A 229 8.26 -4.47 -17.50
N ARG A 230 9.53 -4.77 -17.79
CA ARG A 230 10.47 -3.80 -18.36
C ARG A 230 9.99 -3.28 -19.72
N GLN A 231 9.50 -4.16 -20.60
CA GLN A 231 8.98 -3.80 -21.93
C GLN A 231 7.74 -2.92 -21.85
N GLN A 232 6.83 -3.19 -20.91
CA GLN A 232 5.68 -2.34 -20.64
C GLN A 232 6.10 -0.95 -20.16
N THR A 233 7.01 -0.88 -19.20
CA THR A 233 7.56 0.41 -18.72
C THR A 233 8.26 1.17 -19.84
N GLN A 234 9.09 0.50 -20.66
CA GLN A 234 9.77 1.12 -21.80
C GLN A 234 8.78 1.68 -22.81
N ARG A 235 7.83 0.88 -23.29
CA ARG A 235 6.83 1.35 -24.26
C ARG A 235 6.04 2.54 -23.71
N ARG A 236 5.71 2.52 -22.42
CA ARG A 236 4.96 3.61 -21.80
C ARG A 236 5.76 4.91 -21.78
N ILE A 237 7.03 4.86 -21.39
CA ILE A 237 7.92 6.02 -21.44
C ILE A 237 8.14 6.48 -22.89
N ASP A 238 8.31 5.56 -23.83
CA ASP A 238 8.50 5.90 -25.24
C ASP A 238 7.25 6.60 -25.83
N LYS A 239 6.05 6.09 -25.49
CA LYS A 239 4.75 6.64 -25.89
C LYS A 239 4.44 8.00 -25.26
N GLU A 240 4.66 8.13 -23.96
CA GLU A 240 4.21 9.28 -23.17
C GLU A 240 5.27 10.39 -23.03
N ILE A 241 6.57 10.09 -23.23
CA ILE A 241 7.67 11.03 -22.93
C ILE A 241 8.65 11.22 -24.10
N VAL A 242 9.12 10.13 -24.72
CA VAL A 242 10.18 10.23 -25.75
C VAL A 242 9.64 10.80 -27.05
N GLY A 243 8.43 10.39 -27.42
CA GLY A 243 7.69 10.94 -28.55
C GLY A 243 8.15 10.45 -29.93
N ILE A 244 7.26 10.59 -30.91
CA ILE A 244 7.42 9.99 -32.25
C ILE A 244 8.68 10.46 -33.00
N GLU A 245 9.15 11.69 -32.75
CA GLU A 245 10.28 12.29 -33.47
C GLU A 245 11.65 11.70 -33.10
N LEU A 246 11.71 10.98 -31.97
CA LEU A 246 12.94 10.38 -31.43
C LEU A 246 12.90 8.85 -31.44
N LEU A 247 11.84 8.25 -31.98
CA LEU A 247 11.65 6.81 -32.09
C LEU A 247 11.89 6.32 -33.51
N ASP A 248 12.30 5.06 -33.63
CA ASP A 248 12.44 4.39 -34.91
C ASP A 248 11.04 3.90 -35.38
N PRO A 249 10.54 4.34 -36.55
CA PRO A 249 9.28 3.85 -37.09
C PRO A 249 9.27 2.33 -37.33
N ASP A 250 10.41 1.67 -37.51
CA ASP A 250 10.45 0.22 -37.65
C ASP A 250 10.21 -0.51 -36.31
N GLU A 251 10.46 0.16 -35.17
CA GLU A 251 10.23 -0.38 -33.82
C GLU A 251 8.75 -0.31 -33.40
N TYR A 252 8.07 0.79 -33.75
CA TYR A 252 6.70 1.10 -33.29
C TYR A 252 5.69 1.39 -34.40
N GLY A 253 6.07 1.44 -35.68
CA GLY A 253 5.19 1.90 -36.76
C GLY A 253 3.99 1.00 -37.05
N THR A 254 4.00 -0.24 -36.55
CA THR A 254 2.84 -1.16 -36.59
C THR A 254 2.03 -1.17 -35.29
N ASP A 255 2.44 -0.39 -34.29
CA ASP A 255 1.72 -0.28 -33.01
C ASP A 255 0.38 0.43 -33.25
N ALA A 256 -0.72 -0.20 -32.79
CA ALA A 256 -2.07 0.32 -32.98
C ALA A 256 -2.28 1.70 -32.35
N ASP A 257 -1.48 2.04 -31.34
CA ASP A 257 -1.52 3.34 -30.66
C ASP A 257 -0.52 4.34 -31.23
N TRP A 258 0.26 4.06 -32.29
CA TRP A 258 1.31 4.98 -32.77
C TRP A 258 0.85 6.44 -32.94
N LYS A 259 -0.38 6.62 -33.43
CA LYS A 259 -1.04 7.93 -33.57
C LYS A 259 -1.33 8.67 -32.26
N ASN A 260 -1.31 7.97 -31.13
CA ASN A 260 -1.53 8.46 -29.77
C ASN A 260 -0.20 8.61 -29.02
N PHE A 261 0.95 8.39 -29.65
CA PHE A 261 2.24 8.72 -29.04
C PHE A 261 2.38 10.23 -29.03
N VAL A 262 3.05 10.76 -28.00
CA VAL A 262 3.35 12.19 -27.91
C VAL A 262 4.10 12.64 -29.17
N SER A 263 3.71 13.80 -29.68
CA SER A 263 4.45 14.52 -30.72
C SER A 263 4.91 15.85 -30.16
N HIS A 264 6.19 16.12 -30.31
CA HIS A 264 6.83 17.36 -29.90
C HIS A 264 6.72 18.47 -30.96
N GLY A 265 5.96 18.25 -32.05
CA GLY A 265 5.82 19.16 -33.18
C GLY A 265 7.06 19.26 -34.08
N GLY A 266 8.12 18.51 -33.76
CA GLY A 266 9.41 18.51 -34.43
C GLY A 266 10.48 17.92 -33.51
N ARG A 267 11.68 17.66 -34.05
CA ARG A 267 12.79 17.17 -33.23
C ARG A 267 13.12 18.22 -32.15
N PRO A 268 13.09 17.90 -30.85
CA PRO A 268 13.23 18.88 -29.77
C PRO A 268 14.45 19.80 -29.89
N SER A 269 15.61 19.26 -30.25
CA SER A 269 16.84 20.04 -30.50
C SER A 269 16.73 21.08 -31.62
N TYR A 270 15.83 20.90 -32.59
CA TYR A 270 15.64 21.84 -33.70
C TYR A 270 14.67 22.99 -33.35
N ILE A 271 13.90 22.84 -32.29
CA ILE A 271 12.90 23.82 -31.82
C ILE A 271 13.30 24.46 -30.48
N GLY A 272 14.57 24.34 -30.08
CA GLY A 272 15.15 25.05 -28.95
C GLY A 272 15.13 24.30 -27.61
N SER A 273 14.86 22.99 -27.62
CA SER A 273 14.96 22.09 -26.46
C SER A 273 16.14 21.11 -26.61
N PHE A 274 16.16 20.01 -25.87
CA PHE A 274 17.18 18.95 -25.94
C PHE A 274 16.54 17.61 -26.35
N ASP A 275 17.31 16.71 -26.95
CA ASP A 275 16.81 15.39 -27.35
C ASP A 275 16.97 14.34 -26.23
N TRP A 276 16.10 13.33 -26.23
CA TRP A 276 16.32 12.07 -25.54
C TRP A 276 17.30 11.16 -26.31
N GLU A 277 18.27 10.60 -25.59
CA GLU A 277 19.15 9.53 -26.04
C GLU A 277 18.81 8.23 -25.30
N ARG A 278 18.10 7.32 -25.98
CA ARG A 278 17.74 6.02 -25.40
C ARG A 278 18.95 5.08 -25.33
N LEU A 279 19.17 4.49 -24.17
CA LEU A 279 20.18 3.45 -23.91
C LEU A 279 19.59 2.02 -23.95
N THR A 280 18.27 1.93 -24.01
CA THR A 280 17.48 0.69 -24.12
C THR A 280 16.26 0.95 -25.02
N ASP A 281 15.73 -0.12 -25.62
CA ASP A 281 14.56 -0.04 -26.51
C ASP A 281 13.49 -1.08 -26.08
N LYS A 282 12.38 -1.20 -26.84
CA LYS A 282 11.28 -2.13 -26.53
C LYS A 282 11.73 -3.59 -26.49
N HIS A 283 12.67 -4.00 -27.31
CA HIS A 283 13.06 -5.40 -27.44
C HIS A 283 14.27 -5.73 -26.56
N ASP A 284 15.28 -4.87 -26.59
CA ASP A 284 16.57 -5.05 -25.96
C ASP A 284 16.73 -4.25 -24.66
N ASP A 285 16.94 -5.01 -23.59
CA ASP A 285 17.42 -4.52 -22.29
C ASP A 285 18.93 -4.20 -22.39
N TYR A 286 19.47 -3.45 -21.41
CA TYR A 286 20.82 -2.88 -21.49
C TYR A 286 21.89 -3.91 -21.94
N GLN A 287 22.62 -3.54 -22.99
CA GLN A 287 23.74 -4.31 -23.54
C GLN A 287 25.05 -3.52 -23.42
N PRO A 288 26.21 -4.19 -23.31
CA PRO A 288 27.49 -3.50 -23.23
C PRO A 288 27.76 -2.67 -24.49
N LEU A 289 28.11 -1.39 -24.31
CA LEU A 289 28.30 -0.43 -25.41
C LEU A 289 29.70 -0.50 -26.05
N SER A 290 30.27 -1.69 -26.22
CA SER A 290 31.69 -1.88 -26.57
C SER A 290 32.15 -1.20 -27.88
N LYS A 291 31.23 -0.85 -28.79
CA LYS A 291 31.50 -0.07 -30.02
C LYS A 291 30.84 1.32 -30.05
N HIS A 292 29.98 1.63 -29.08
CA HIS A 292 29.16 2.86 -29.04
C HIS A 292 29.22 3.54 -27.66
N LEU A 293 30.36 3.46 -26.97
CA LEU A 293 30.54 4.08 -25.65
C LEU A 293 30.32 5.60 -25.70
N SER A 294 30.49 6.22 -26.88
CA SER A 294 30.18 7.63 -27.14
C SER A 294 28.73 8.01 -26.84
N ILE A 295 27.78 7.07 -26.92
CA ILE A 295 26.38 7.29 -26.56
C ILE A 295 26.23 7.45 -25.04
N LEU A 296 27.19 7.00 -24.22
CA LEU A 296 27.16 7.22 -22.77
C LEU A 296 27.98 8.47 -22.36
N GLU A 297 28.59 9.19 -23.31
CA GLU A 297 29.41 10.37 -23.02
C GLU A 297 28.57 11.61 -22.70
N PHE A 298 28.97 12.31 -21.65
CA PHE A 298 28.43 13.61 -21.24
C PHE A 298 29.41 14.70 -21.67
N LYS A 299 29.16 15.32 -22.83
CA LYS A 299 30.05 16.33 -23.42
C LYS A 299 29.56 17.72 -23.02
N PRO A 300 30.31 18.47 -22.19
CA PRO A 300 29.98 19.86 -21.91
C PRO A 300 30.16 20.70 -23.18
N ALA A 301 29.24 21.63 -23.42
CA ALA A 301 29.36 22.63 -24.49
C ALA A 301 30.53 23.59 -24.20
N ASP A 302 30.65 24.03 -22.95
CA ASP A 302 31.79 24.78 -22.43
C ASP A 302 32.63 23.89 -21.52
N ARG A 303 33.81 23.49 -22.00
CA ARG A 303 34.75 22.62 -21.30
C ARG A 303 35.46 23.29 -20.12
N THR A 304 35.34 24.61 -19.98
CA THR A 304 35.92 25.35 -18.83
C THR A 304 35.03 25.24 -17.59
N LYS A 305 33.78 24.83 -17.77
CA LYS A 305 32.78 24.71 -16.70
C LYS A 305 32.48 23.23 -16.42
N PRO A 306 32.10 22.87 -15.18
CA PRO A 306 31.68 21.51 -14.88
C PRO A 306 30.41 21.15 -15.65
N PHE A 307 30.15 19.85 -15.85
CA PHE A 307 29.00 19.40 -16.63
C PHE A 307 27.66 19.83 -16.02
N ASN A 308 27.55 19.89 -14.69
CA ASN A 308 26.35 20.35 -13.98
C ASN A 308 26.16 21.87 -13.99
N HIS A 309 27.00 22.64 -14.68
CA HIS A 309 26.77 24.07 -14.84
C HIS A 309 25.52 24.33 -15.71
N PRO A 310 24.66 25.32 -15.38
CA PRO A 310 23.43 25.63 -16.14
C PRO A 310 23.63 25.69 -17.67
N ASP A 311 24.65 26.42 -18.13
CA ASP A 311 24.99 26.53 -19.56
C ASP A 311 25.25 25.18 -20.25
N ASN A 312 25.89 24.24 -19.55
CA ASN A 312 26.19 22.92 -20.08
C ASN A 312 24.94 22.02 -20.07
N LEU A 313 24.14 22.09 -19.01
CA LEU A 313 22.91 21.30 -18.89
C LEU A 313 21.87 21.72 -19.93
N ARG A 314 21.71 23.02 -20.18
CA ARG A 314 20.69 23.56 -21.10
C ARG A 314 20.79 22.98 -22.52
N THR A 315 22.01 22.72 -23.00
CA THR A 315 22.26 22.21 -24.36
C THR A 315 22.48 20.71 -24.44
N ALA A 316 22.66 20.03 -23.31
CA ALA A 316 22.97 18.60 -23.30
C ALA A 316 21.72 17.75 -23.49
N SER A 317 21.84 16.68 -24.29
CA SER A 317 20.83 15.63 -24.39
C SER A 317 20.66 14.88 -23.06
N ALA A 318 19.43 14.40 -22.81
CA ALA A 318 19.13 13.58 -21.65
C ALA A 318 19.18 12.10 -22.03
N LYS A 319 19.90 11.30 -21.25
CA LYS A 319 20.05 9.86 -21.48
C LYS A 319 19.06 9.09 -20.65
N LEU A 320 18.38 8.13 -21.26
CA LEU A 320 17.32 7.33 -20.63
C LEU A 320 17.60 5.84 -20.76
N ALA A 321 17.55 5.10 -19.64
CA ALA A 321 17.65 3.65 -19.62
C ALA A 321 16.54 3.01 -18.79
N VAL A 322 15.76 2.11 -19.38
CA VAL A 322 14.78 1.26 -18.67
C VAL A 322 15.36 -0.15 -18.54
N ILE A 323 15.89 -0.43 -17.35
CA ILE A 323 16.71 -1.60 -17.08
C ILE A 323 15.94 -2.60 -16.25
N LYS A 324 16.03 -3.88 -16.62
CA LYS A 324 15.49 -4.95 -15.79
C LYS A 324 16.27 -5.04 -14.48
N LYS A 325 15.56 -5.09 -13.35
CA LYS A 325 16.13 -5.17 -12.00
C LYS A 325 16.74 -6.55 -11.69
N VAL A 326 17.83 -6.85 -12.37
CA VAL A 326 18.65 -8.05 -12.18
C VAL A 326 20.14 -7.70 -12.22
N PRO A 327 21.00 -8.41 -11.46
CA PRO A 327 22.41 -8.04 -11.33
C PRO A 327 23.16 -8.06 -12.67
N SER A 328 22.83 -9.01 -13.54
CA SER A 328 23.51 -9.17 -14.84
C SER A 328 23.34 -7.97 -15.77
N ARG A 329 22.26 -7.19 -15.62
CA ARG A 329 21.96 -6.01 -16.44
C ARG A 329 22.52 -4.75 -15.83
N ILE A 330 22.29 -4.55 -14.52
CA ILE A 330 22.85 -3.42 -13.78
C ILE A 330 24.38 -3.44 -13.86
N ASN A 331 25.02 -4.61 -13.68
CA ASN A 331 26.48 -4.73 -13.78
C ASN A 331 27.04 -4.51 -15.20
N LYS A 332 26.21 -4.61 -16.26
CA LYS A 332 26.64 -4.20 -17.61
C LYS A 332 26.76 -2.68 -17.67
N LEU A 333 25.75 -1.95 -17.18
CA LEU A 333 25.79 -0.49 -17.09
C LEU A 333 26.94 -0.02 -16.20
N CYS A 334 27.09 -0.60 -15.00
CA CYS A 334 28.20 -0.24 -14.10
C CYS A 334 29.57 -0.43 -14.78
N ARG A 335 29.76 -1.48 -15.58
CA ARG A 335 31.03 -1.68 -16.29
C ARG A 335 31.30 -0.59 -17.33
N ASP A 336 30.29 -0.16 -18.08
CA ASP A 336 30.46 0.88 -19.10
C ASP A 336 30.63 2.26 -18.46
N LEU A 337 29.88 2.58 -17.39
CA LEU A 337 30.10 3.79 -16.60
C LEU A 337 31.53 3.82 -16.01
N LYS A 338 32.07 2.67 -15.59
CA LYS A 338 33.39 2.60 -14.97
C LYS A 338 34.49 2.89 -15.99
N ARG A 339 34.36 2.30 -17.17
CA ARG A 339 35.22 2.61 -18.32
C ARG A 339 35.18 4.10 -18.67
N LEU A 340 34.00 4.71 -18.61
CA LEU A 340 33.84 6.14 -18.87
C LEU A 340 34.49 7.02 -17.79
N SER A 341 34.36 6.65 -16.51
CA SER A 341 34.99 7.36 -15.40
C SER A 341 36.52 7.31 -15.46
N GLU A 342 37.08 6.15 -15.81
CA GLU A 342 38.53 5.92 -15.94
C GLU A 342 39.14 6.75 -17.08
N LEU A 343 38.34 7.09 -18.10
CA LEU A 343 38.80 7.85 -19.25
C LEU A 343 38.71 9.38 -19.07
N ARG A 344 37.74 9.91 -18.29
CA ARG A 344 37.43 11.36 -18.32
C ARG A 344 36.96 12.02 -17.01
N SER A 345 36.94 11.34 -15.85
CA SER A 345 36.50 11.90 -14.54
C SER A 345 35.12 12.62 -14.51
N ALA A 346 34.29 12.45 -15.55
CA ALA A 346 33.11 13.30 -15.79
C ALA A 346 31.89 12.95 -14.93
N LEU A 347 31.80 11.72 -14.42
CA LEU A 347 30.58 11.23 -13.74
C LEU A 347 30.25 11.96 -12.43
N MET A 348 31.24 12.57 -11.75
CA MET A 348 31.01 13.33 -10.52
C MET A 348 30.19 14.61 -10.73
N HIS A 349 30.07 15.06 -11.98
CA HIS A 349 29.33 16.25 -12.37
C HIS A 349 28.01 15.92 -13.09
N VAL A 350 27.59 14.65 -13.17
CA VAL A 350 26.38 14.27 -13.92
C VAL A 350 25.18 14.18 -12.96
N PRO A 351 24.18 15.08 -13.05
CA PRO A 351 22.95 14.96 -12.29
C PRO A 351 22.15 13.76 -12.81
N THR A 352 21.84 12.83 -11.91
CA THR A 352 21.20 11.56 -12.26
C THR A 352 19.94 11.32 -11.44
N LEU A 353 18.87 10.88 -12.10
CA LEU A 353 17.66 10.39 -11.46
C LEU A 353 17.59 8.86 -11.61
N ILE A 354 17.39 8.15 -10.49
CA ILE A 354 17.17 6.71 -10.46
C ILE A 354 15.78 6.44 -9.89
N ILE A 355 14.90 5.88 -10.70
CA ILE A 355 13.57 5.41 -10.29
C ILE A 355 13.65 3.90 -10.04
N ASP A 356 13.28 3.45 -8.85
CA ASP A 356 13.13 2.02 -8.56
C ASP A 356 11.66 1.64 -8.41
N ASP A 357 11.09 1.09 -9.48
CA ASP A 357 9.70 0.63 -9.50
C ASP A 357 9.55 -0.69 -8.74
N GLU A 358 8.53 -0.80 -7.89
CA GLU A 358 8.33 -1.92 -6.97
C GLU A 358 9.59 -2.15 -6.08
N SER A 359 10.08 -1.07 -5.45
CA SER A 359 11.33 -1.06 -4.66
C SER A 359 11.36 -2.04 -3.48
N ASP A 360 10.19 -2.49 -3.00
CA ASP A 360 10.08 -3.55 -2.00
C ASP A 360 10.44 -4.95 -2.56
N GLN A 361 10.63 -5.07 -3.89
CA GLN A 361 11.10 -6.28 -4.58
C GLN A 361 12.53 -6.17 -5.08
N ALA A 362 13.31 -7.21 -4.81
CA ALA A 362 14.67 -7.44 -5.31
C ALA A 362 15.74 -6.43 -4.87
N SER A 363 15.40 -5.16 -4.71
CA SER A 363 16.30 -4.09 -4.25
C SER A 363 16.62 -4.22 -2.76
N VAL A 364 15.65 -4.58 -1.93
CA VAL A 364 15.84 -4.81 -0.49
C VAL A 364 16.86 -5.92 -0.24
N ASN A 365 17.86 -5.65 0.60
CA ASN A 365 18.79 -6.67 1.04
C ASN A 365 18.07 -7.70 1.94
N THR A 366 18.13 -8.98 1.56
CA THR A 366 17.53 -10.08 2.33
C THR A 366 18.55 -10.95 3.07
N ILE A 367 19.81 -10.52 3.09
CA ILE A 367 20.88 -11.17 3.86
C ILE A 367 21.01 -10.47 5.20
N ASP A 368 20.75 -11.23 6.26
CA ASP A 368 20.98 -10.83 7.64
C ASP A 368 22.49 -10.79 7.94
N GLN A 369 23.02 -9.56 8.03
CA GLN A 369 24.45 -9.30 8.23
C GLN A 369 24.90 -9.53 9.68
N SER A 370 23.97 -9.67 10.64
CA SER A 370 24.28 -9.98 12.05
C SER A 370 24.71 -11.44 12.26
N LYS A 371 24.46 -12.32 11.27
CA LYS A 371 24.79 -13.74 11.36
C LYS A 371 26.28 -13.99 11.11
N PRO A 372 26.92 -14.88 11.89
CA PRO A 372 28.32 -15.24 11.68
C PRO A 372 28.63 -15.65 10.24
N GLY A 373 29.63 -15.02 9.63
CA GLY A 373 30.08 -15.29 8.25
C GLY A 373 29.24 -14.62 7.16
N LYS A 374 28.33 -13.71 7.53
CA LYS A 374 27.49 -12.89 6.63
C LYS A 374 27.77 -11.40 6.73
N GLU A 375 28.76 -11.00 7.51
CA GLU A 375 29.17 -9.61 7.72
C GLU A 375 29.52 -8.95 6.38
N GLY A 376 28.90 -7.80 6.10
CA GLY A 376 29.09 -7.06 4.84
C GLY A 376 28.57 -7.75 3.57
N LYS A 377 27.91 -8.92 3.67
CA LYS A 377 27.32 -9.61 2.51
C LYS A 377 25.94 -9.06 2.20
N ARG A 378 25.71 -8.78 0.91
CA ARG A 378 24.43 -8.28 0.37
C ARG A 378 23.91 -9.21 -0.71
N THR A 379 22.60 -9.15 -0.98
CA THR A 379 22.04 -9.76 -2.18
C THR A 379 22.69 -9.16 -3.42
N SER A 380 22.80 -9.95 -4.50
CA SER A 380 23.49 -9.53 -5.72
C SER A 380 22.86 -8.31 -6.39
N THR A 381 21.52 -8.17 -6.33
CA THR A 381 20.82 -7.01 -6.88
C THR A 381 21.05 -5.77 -6.02
N ASN A 382 20.87 -5.85 -4.69
CA ASN A 382 21.13 -4.74 -3.76
C ASN A 382 22.59 -4.24 -3.91
N LYS A 383 23.54 -5.17 -3.99
CA LYS A 383 24.96 -4.84 -4.23
C LYS A 383 25.16 -4.08 -5.55
N ALA A 384 24.54 -4.54 -6.64
CA ALA A 384 24.66 -3.88 -7.95
C ALA A 384 24.07 -2.46 -7.96
N ILE A 385 22.94 -2.24 -7.28
CA ILE A 385 22.34 -0.91 -7.11
C ILE A 385 23.24 -0.01 -6.25
N GLY A 386 23.78 -0.55 -5.15
CA GLY A 386 24.74 0.16 -4.31
C GLY A 386 26.01 0.57 -5.07
N GLU A 387 26.54 -0.31 -5.93
CA GLU A 387 27.67 0.00 -6.83
C GLU A 387 27.30 1.11 -7.83
N LEU A 388 26.10 1.05 -8.43
CA LEU A 388 25.61 2.09 -9.34
C LEU A 388 25.54 3.47 -8.66
N LEU A 389 24.98 3.54 -7.44
CA LEU A 389 24.90 4.78 -6.66
C LEU A 389 26.28 5.33 -6.29
N LYS A 390 27.23 4.47 -5.90
CA LYS A 390 28.61 4.89 -5.59
C LYS A 390 29.33 5.50 -6.79
N MET A 391 29.01 5.04 -8.00
CA MET A 391 29.59 5.54 -9.24
C MET A 391 28.98 6.86 -9.72
N LEU A 392 27.81 7.21 -9.21
CA LEU A 392 27.05 8.40 -9.59
C LEU A 392 26.79 9.24 -8.33
N PRO A 393 27.77 10.02 -7.86
CA PRO A 393 27.69 10.70 -6.56
C PRO A 393 26.51 11.68 -6.43
N ARG A 394 26.01 12.20 -7.56
CA ARG A 394 24.86 13.11 -7.63
C ARG A 394 23.54 12.39 -7.93
N ALA A 395 23.51 11.05 -7.88
CA ALA A 395 22.29 10.29 -8.11
C ALA A 395 21.26 10.54 -7.02
N GLN A 396 20.03 10.81 -7.46
CA GLN A 396 18.85 10.91 -6.63
C GLN A 396 18.05 9.62 -6.81
N TYR A 397 17.84 8.89 -5.73
CA TYR A 397 17.15 7.61 -5.75
C TYR A 397 15.74 7.77 -5.21
N VAL A 398 14.74 7.41 -6.02
CA VAL A 398 13.33 7.43 -5.63
C VAL A 398 12.75 6.03 -5.82
N GLY A 399 12.45 5.37 -4.70
CA GLY A 399 11.70 4.12 -4.71
C GLY A 399 10.22 4.38 -4.91
N TYR A 400 9.57 3.61 -5.77
CA TYR A 400 8.11 3.56 -5.89
C TYR A 400 7.60 2.22 -5.39
N THR A 401 6.52 2.21 -4.60
CA THR A 401 5.88 0.96 -4.17
C THR A 401 4.41 1.19 -3.79
N ALA A 402 3.62 0.10 -3.79
CA ALA A 402 2.32 0.10 -3.13
C ALA A 402 2.38 -0.40 -1.68
N THR A 403 3.41 -1.15 -1.31
CA THR A 403 3.51 -1.86 -0.03
C THR A 403 4.89 -1.64 0.58
N PRO A 404 5.07 -0.56 1.36
CA PRO A 404 6.40 -0.11 1.79
C PRO A 404 6.98 -0.94 2.95
N PHE A 405 6.29 -1.98 3.41
CA PHE A 405 6.69 -2.75 4.60
C PHE A 405 8.16 -3.22 4.55
N ALA A 406 8.62 -3.70 3.39
CA ALA A 406 10.01 -4.12 3.25
C ALA A 406 11.01 -2.94 3.27
N ASN A 407 10.61 -1.78 2.74
CA ASN A 407 11.44 -0.57 2.70
C ASN A 407 11.61 0.03 4.09
N VAL A 408 10.53 0.10 4.87
CA VAL A 408 10.58 0.67 6.23
C VAL A 408 11.30 -0.24 7.23
N PHE A 409 11.47 -1.53 6.93
CA PHE A 409 12.27 -2.47 7.72
C PHE A 409 13.77 -2.50 7.33
N ILE A 410 14.22 -1.67 6.39
CA ILE A 410 15.66 -1.53 6.11
C ILE A 410 16.31 -0.79 7.29
N ASN A 411 17.54 -1.16 7.66
CA ASN A 411 18.29 -0.45 8.69
C ASN A 411 18.55 1.01 8.24
N PRO A 412 18.07 2.04 8.97
CA PRO A 412 18.24 3.45 8.60
C PRO A 412 19.70 3.94 8.67
N TYR A 413 20.58 3.23 9.40
CA TYR A 413 21.98 3.60 9.58
C TYR A 413 22.93 2.92 8.59
N ASP A 414 22.43 1.98 7.79
CA ASP A 414 23.23 1.37 6.72
C ASP A 414 23.29 2.30 5.49
N ALA A 415 24.36 3.11 5.42
CA ALA A 415 24.57 4.08 4.35
C ALA A 415 24.59 3.46 2.93
N ASP A 416 24.98 2.19 2.82
CA ASP A 416 25.08 1.45 1.56
C ASP A 416 23.74 0.79 1.16
N ASP A 417 22.75 0.72 2.05
CA ASP A 417 21.41 0.17 1.75
C ASP A 417 20.43 1.26 1.29
N LEU A 418 19.20 0.86 0.97
CA LEU A 418 18.22 1.67 0.24
C LEU A 418 17.09 2.20 1.15
N PHE A 419 17.36 2.38 2.45
CA PHE A 419 16.41 3.01 3.36
C PHE A 419 16.10 4.45 2.86
N PRO A 420 14.82 4.85 2.79
CA PRO A 420 14.43 6.18 2.31
C PRO A 420 14.67 7.24 3.38
N LYS A 421 15.95 7.54 3.64
CA LYS A 421 16.39 8.36 4.79
C LYS A 421 15.96 9.83 4.71
N ASP A 422 15.66 10.34 3.52
CA ASP A 422 15.47 11.77 3.27
C ASP A 422 13.98 12.16 3.17
N PHE A 423 13.16 11.36 2.47
CA PHE A 423 11.71 11.59 2.46
C PHE A 423 10.87 10.33 2.23
N ILE A 424 9.64 10.34 2.75
CA ILE A 424 8.56 9.42 2.38
C ILE A 424 7.34 10.25 1.98
N ILE A 425 6.79 10.00 0.80
CA ILE A 425 5.56 10.64 0.30
C ILE A 425 4.50 9.55 0.11
N SER A 426 3.36 9.67 0.79
CA SER A 426 2.18 8.85 0.52
C SER A 426 1.23 9.62 -0.39
N LEU A 427 1.03 9.12 -1.60
CA LEU A 427 0.08 9.69 -2.55
C LEU A 427 -1.36 9.51 -2.05
N PRO A 428 -2.24 10.50 -2.29
CA PRO A 428 -3.65 10.40 -1.97
C PRO A 428 -4.32 9.31 -2.83
N ARG A 429 -5.48 8.86 -2.40
CA ARG A 429 -6.27 7.91 -3.17
C ARG A 429 -6.85 8.64 -4.40
N PRO A 430 -6.57 8.18 -5.64
CA PRO A 430 -7.13 8.84 -6.82
C PRO A 430 -8.65 8.76 -6.86
N LYS A 431 -9.30 9.81 -7.37
CA LYS A 431 -10.74 9.81 -7.63
C LYS A 431 -11.08 8.73 -8.65
N GLY A 432 -12.22 8.06 -8.50
CA GLY A 432 -12.60 6.98 -9.43
C GLY A 432 -11.87 5.65 -9.24
N TYR A 433 -10.80 5.58 -8.44
CA TYR A 433 -10.12 4.33 -8.08
C TYR A 433 -10.97 3.46 -7.14
N MET A 434 -11.09 2.16 -7.41
CA MET A 434 -11.59 1.17 -6.45
C MET A 434 -10.41 0.57 -5.69
N GLY A 435 -10.41 0.74 -4.37
CA GLY A 435 -9.42 0.22 -3.44
C GLY A 435 -10.06 -0.67 -2.40
N VAL A 436 -9.35 -0.86 -1.29
CA VAL A 436 -9.76 -1.71 -0.17
C VAL A 436 -11.17 -1.39 0.32
N SER A 437 -11.41 -0.12 0.64
CA SER A 437 -12.65 0.29 1.32
C SER A 437 -13.90 0.11 0.45
N ASP A 438 -13.77 -0.29 -0.82
CA ASP A 438 -14.90 -0.64 -1.69
C ASP A 438 -15.30 -2.12 -1.58
N PHE A 439 -14.47 -2.97 -0.97
CA PHE A 439 -14.73 -4.41 -0.82
C PHE A 439 -14.95 -4.83 0.63
N PHE A 440 -14.60 -3.97 1.60
CA PHE A 440 -14.67 -4.26 3.03
C PHE A 440 -15.61 -3.31 3.76
N ASP A 441 -16.34 -3.85 4.74
CA ASP A 441 -17.22 -3.11 5.66
C ASP A 441 -16.54 -3.07 7.04
N PHE A 442 -15.68 -2.06 7.29
CA PHE A 442 -14.91 -2.00 8.54
C PHE A 442 -15.68 -1.41 9.72
N GLU A 443 -16.56 -0.43 9.47
CA GLU A 443 -17.24 0.33 10.52
C GLU A 443 -18.66 -0.17 10.83
N ASN A 444 -19.34 -0.74 9.83
CA ASN A 444 -20.75 -1.09 9.89
C ASN A 444 -20.97 -2.56 9.51
N GLU A 445 -21.86 -3.25 10.22
CA GLU A 445 -22.31 -4.59 9.85
C GLU A 445 -23.61 -4.49 9.04
N PHE A 446 -23.68 -5.22 7.92
CA PHE A 446 -24.87 -5.27 7.05
C PHE A 446 -25.46 -6.68 7.03
N GLU A 447 -26.78 -6.79 7.08
CA GLU A 447 -27.47 -8.08 6.95
C GLU A 447 -27.28 -8.66 5.54
N LYS A 448 -27.36 -10.00 5.42
CA LYS A 448 -27.23 -10.67 4.11
C LYS A 448 -28.29 -10.17 3.14
N GLY A 449 -27.85 -9.75 1.96
CA GLY A 449 -28.74 -9.20 0.92
C GLY A 449 -28.93 -7.68 0.99
N ASP A 450 -28.39 -7.00 2.00
CA ASP A 450 -28.30 -5.54 2.01
C ASP A 450 -27.09 -5.06 1.20
N PHE A 451 -27.32 -4.71 -0.06
CA PHE A 451 -26.30 -4.30 -1.03
C PHE A 451 -25.72 -2.89 -0.80
N ARG A 452 -26.15 -2.19 0.27
CA ARG A 452 -25.44 -1.01 0.80
C ARG A 452 -24.11 -1.39 1.43
N GLY A 453 -23.99 -2.62 1.94
CA GLY A 453 -22.72 -3.19 2.38
C GLY A 453 -21.84 -3.60 1.21
N ASN A 454 -20.54 -3.32 1.32
CA ASN A 454 -19.54 -3.62 0.30
C ASN A 454 -19.36 -5.13 0.11
N TYR A 455 -19.40 -5.91 1.19
CA TYR A 455 -19.32 -7.36 1.12
C TYR A 455 -20.46 -7.94 0.28
N ASN A 456 -21.71 -7.58 0.58
CA ASN A 456 -22.87 -8.06 -0.18
C ASN A 456 -22.84 -7.57 -1.63
N ALA A 457 -22.40 -6.34 -1.89
CA ALA A 457 -22.34 -5.78 -3.24
C ALA A 457 -21.31 -6.49 -4.12
N PHE A 458 -20.11 -6.73 -3.61
CA PHE A 458 -18.97 -7.08 -4.46
C PHE A 458 -18.34 -8.44 -4.18
N VAL A 459 -18.59 -9.06 -3.02
CA VAL A 459 -17.85 -10.25 -2.56
C VAL A 459 -18.72 -11.52 -2.58
N ARG A 460 -18.19 -12.60 -3.13
CA ARG A 460 -18.81 -13.94 -3.14
C ARG A 460 -17.84 -14.92 -2.52
N ALA A 461 -18.22 -15.54 -1.40
CA ALA A 461 -17.38 -16.55 -0.74
C ALA A 461 -17.34 -17.84 -1.57
N VAL A 462 -16.16 -18.43 -1.69
CA VAL A 462 -15.91 -19.66 -2.44
C VAL A 462 -15.45 -20.76 -1.49
N GLU A 463 -16.14 -21.88 -1.48
CA GLU A 463 -15.82 -23.09 -0.71
C GLU A 463 -15.99 -24.32 -1.59
N GLY A 464 -15.29 -25.42 -1.29
CA GLY A 464 -15.45 -26.66 -2.05
C GLY A 464 -14.76 -26.65 -3.42
N ASP A 465 -15.39 -27.30 -4.39
CA ASP A 465 -14.80 -27.60 -5.70
C ASP A 465 -15.06 -26.48 -6.70
N ASN A 466 -14.12 -26.23 -7.62
CA ASN A 466 -14.27 -25.14 -8.59
C ASN A 466 -15.52 -25.28 -9.47
N GLU A 467 -15.96 -26.51 -9.75
CA GLU A 467 -17.09 -26.83 -10.61
C GLU A 467 -18.46 -26.65 -9.93
N ASP A 468 -18.49 -26.43 -8.61
CA ASP A 468 -19.74 -26.20 -7.89
C ASP A 468 -20.48 -24.99 -8.46
N PRO A 469 -21.83 -25.02 -8.61
CA PRO A 469 -22.58 -23.98 -9.31
C PRO A 469 -22.36 -22.55 -8.78
N GLU A 470 -22.11 -22.40 -7.49
CA GLU A 470 -21.89 -21.10 -6.82
C GLU A 470 -20.46 -20.56 -6.98
N ASN A 471 -19.54 -21.36 -7.52
CA ASN A 471 -18.12 -21.05 -7.67
C ASN A 471 -17.78 -20.56 -9.09
N LEU A 472 -16.94 -21.30 -9.83
CA LEU A 472 -16.47 -20.88 -11.15
C LEU A 472 -17.60 -20.72 -12.19
N PRO A 473 -18.64 -21.57 -12.22
CA PRO A 473 -19.82 -21.36 -13.06
C PRO A 473 -20.50 -20.00 -12.83
N MET A 474 -20.81 -19.64 -11.58
CA MET A 474 -21.40 -18.33 -11.26
C MET A 474 -20.45 -17.17 -11.60
N ALA A 475 -19.14 -17.34 -11.43
CA ALA A 475 -18.15 -16.34 -11.81
C ALA A 475 -18.11 -16.11 -13.33
N ILE A 476 -18.16 -17.17 -14.14
CA ILE A 476 -18.22 -17.08 -15.61
C ILE A 476 -19.56 -16.46 -16.06
N ASP A 477 -20.67 -16.84 -15.45
CA ASP A 477 -21.99 -16.25 -15.71
C ASP A 477 -22.00 -14.73 -15.39
N SER A 478 -21.36 -14.34 -14.28
CA SER A 478 -21.14 -12.92 -13.92
C SER A 478 -20.26 -12.18 -14.94
N PHE A 479 -19.26 -12.86 -15.51
CA PHE A 479 -18.37 -12.29 -16.53
C PHE A 479 -19.14 -11.99 -17.83
N VAL A 480 -20.02 -12.90 -18.24
CA VAL A 480 -20.87 -12.70 -19.43
C VAL A 480 -21.89 -11.58 -19.20
N LEU A 481 -22.57 -11.55 -18.05
CA LEU A 481 -23.53 -10.49 -17.71
C LEU A 481 -22.88 -9.11 -17.64
N SER A 482 -21.76 -8.98 -16.93
CA SER A 482 -21.04 -7.71 -16.83
C SER A 482 -20.60 -7.19 -18.19
N GLY A 483 -20.16 -8.07 -19.09
CA GLY A 483 -19.80 -7.71 -20.47
C GLY A 483 -21.01 -7.26 -21.29
N ALA A 484 -22.15 -7.96 -21.15
CA ALA A 484 -23.40 -7.58 -21.81
C ALA A 484 -23.91 -6.20 -21.32
N ILE A 485 -23.86 -5.93 -20.01
CA ILE A 485 -24.30 -4.65 -19.44
C ILE A 485 -23.38 -3.50 -19.89
N LYS A 486 -22.06 -3.74 -19.99
CA LYS A 486 -21.12 -2.77 -20.58
C LYS A 486 -21.49 -2.41 -22.02
N LEU A 487 -21.75 -3.40 -22.86
CA LEU A 487 -22.18 -3.18 -24.25
C LEU A 487 -23.54 -2.49 -24.34
N PHE A 488 -24.45 -2.77 -23.39
CA PHE A 488 -25.72 -2.06 -23.28
C PHE A 488 -25.50 -0.58 -22.97
N ARG A 489 -24.68 -0.25 -21.96
CA ARG A 489 -24.33 1.14 -21.59
C ARG A 489 -23.73 1.90 -22.75
N GLU A 490 -22.74 1.31 -23.41
CA GLU A 490 -22.11 1.85 -24.62
C GLU A 490 -23.15 2.16 -25.71
N SER A 491 -24.17 1.32 -25.88
CA SER A 491 -25.21 1.57 -26.89
C SER A 491 -26.19 2.70 -26.55
N LYS A 492 -26.29 3.08 -25.27
CA LYS A 492 -27.24 4.10 -24.78
C LYS A 492 -26.59 5.47 -24.65
N ASP A 493 -25.33 5.52 -24.29
CA ASP A 493 -24.57 6.76 -24.11
C ASP A 493 -23.10 6.55 -24.55
N PRO A 494 -22.83 6.55 -25.86
CA PRO A 494 -21.50 6.26 -26.41
C PRO A 494 -20.43 7.29 -26.01
N GLU A 495 -20.83 8.54 -25.78
CA GLU A 495 -19.92 9.64 -25.41
C GLU A 495 -19.42 9.47 -23.97
N ARG A 496 -20.33 9.16 -23.03
CA ARG A 496 -19.97 8.92 -21.62
C ARG A 496 -19.29 7.57 -21.42
N PHE A 497 -19.76 6.53 -22.10
CA PHE A 497 -19.19 5.19 -22.05
C PHE A 497 -18.42 4.92 -23.34
N LYS A 498 -17.33 5.69 -23.53
CA LYS A 498 -16.35 5.48 -24.61
C LYS A 498 -16.00 3.99 -24.71
N TYR A 499 -15.80 3.51 -25.95
CA TYR A 499 -15.58 2.09 -26.29
C TYR A 499 -14.85 1.33 -25.19
N PHE A 500 -15.53 0.38 -24.54
CA PHE A 500 -14.91 -0.51 -23.56
C PHE A 500 -13.90 -1.41 -24.27
N LYS A 501 -12.65 -0.94 -24.37
CA LYS A 501 -11.55 -1.61 -25.08
C LYS A 501 -11.28 -3.01 -24.54
N HIS A 502 -11.43 -3.20 -23.23
CA HIS A 502 -11.15 -4.49 -22.58
C HIS A 502 -12.32 -4.98 -21.75
N HIS A 503 -12.47 -6.30 -21.68
CA HIS A 503 -13.38 -7.01 -20.79
C HIS A 503 -12.74 -8.31 -20.34
N THR A 504 -12.28 -8.36 -19.09
CA THR A 504 -11.50 -9.49 -18.60
C THR A 504 -12.03 -10.06 -17.29
N MET A 505 -11.77 -11.34 -17.11
CA MET A 505 -11.93 -12.06 -15.85
C MET A 505 -10.58 -12.63 -15.45
N LEU A 506 -10.28 -12.67 -14.15
CA LEU A 506 -9.05 -13.26 -13.62
C LEU A 506 -9.39 -14.53 -12.83
N VAL A 507 -8.76 -15.65 -13.17
CA VAL A 507 -8.79 -16.89 -12.41
C VAL A 507 -7.41 -17.13 -11.81
N HIS A 508 -7.36 -17.07 -10.48
CA HIS A 508 -6.14 -17.23 -9.71
C HIS A 508 -6.32 -18.28 -8.60
N HIS A 509 -6.16 -19.56 -8.95
CA HIS A 509 -6.28 -20.67 -8.00
C HIS A 509 -4.92 -21.09 -7.40
N SER A 510 -3.86 -21.19 -8.20
CA SER A 510 -2.56 -21.72 -7.75
C SER A 510 -1.36 -20.97 -8.32
N SER A 511 -0.16 -21.21 -7.76
CA SER A 511 1.10 -20.79 -8.38
C SER A 511 1.70 -21.85 -9.32
N LYS A 512 1.14 -23.07 -9.31
CA LYS A 512 1.65 -24.20 -10.09
C LYS A 512 1.10 -24.15 -11.52
N ARG A 513 1.99 -24.27 -12.51
CA ARG A 513 1.63 -24.20 -13.94
C ARG A 513 0.66 -25.30 -14.38
N ILE A 514 0.83 -26.53 -13.86
CA ILE A 514 -0.07 -27.65 -14.18
C ILE A 514 -1.53 -27.34 -13.82
N VAL A 515 -1.72 -26.68 -12.68
CA VAL A 515 -3.05 -26.26 -12.21
C VAL A 515 -3.64 -25.17 -13.10
N HIS A 516 -2.82 -24.35 -13.76
CA HIS A 516 -3.33 -23.34 -14.69
C HIS A 516 -3.91 -23.95 -15.97
N GLU A 517 -3.35 -25.06 -16.44
CA GLU A 517 -3.90 -25.80 -17.59
C GLU A 517 -5.17 -26.56 -17.17
N GLU A 518 -5.19 -27.15 -15.98
CA GLU A 518 -6.41 -27.76 -15.40
C GLU A 518 -7.53 -26.72 -15.24
N ASP A 519 -7.23 -25.56 -14.65
CA ASP A 519 -8.18 -24.44 -14.51
C ASP A 519 -8.69 -23.99 -15.88
N ARG A 520 -7.82 -23.90 -16.88
CA ARG A 520 -8.18 -23.53 -18.25
C ARG A 520 -9.18 -24.54 -18.83
N ASP A 521 -8.89 -25.83 -18.75
CA ASP A 521 -9.76 -26.89 -19.26
C ASP A 521 -11.14 -26.84 -18.59
N VAL A 522 -11.18 -26.62 -17.27
CA VAL A 522 -12.43 -26.46 -16.52
C VAL A 522 -13.21 -25.23 -16.99
N VAL A 523 -12.56 -24.07 -17.15
CA VAL A 523 -13.20 -22.84 -17.67
C VAL A 523 -13.74 -23.06 -19.08
N GLU A 524 -12.95 -23.65 -19.98
CA GLU A 524 -13.35 -23.92 -21.36
C GLU A 524 -14.56 -24.87 -21.40
N ASN A 525 -14.58 -25.90 -20.55
CA ASN A 525 -15.71 -26.83 -20.45
C ASN A 525 -16.98 -26.17 -19.91
N ILE A 526 -16.87 -25.28 -18.92
CA ILE A 526 -18.03 -24.56 -18.36
C ILE A 526 -18.58 -23.54 -19.37
N PHE A 527 -17.69 -22.74 -19.99
CA PHE A 527 -18.07 -21.71 -20.95
C PHE A 527 -18.59 -22.31 -22.26
N ASN A 528 -17.96 -23.41 -22.71
CA ASN A 528 -18.32 -24.22 -23.88
C ASN A 528 -18.62 -23.38 -25.13
N GLY A 529 -17.72 -22.44 -25.47
CA GLY A 529 -17.88 -21.54 -26.62
C GLY A 529 -19.15 -20.68 -26.60
N GLY A 530 -19.75 -20.47 -25.42
CA GLY A 530 -21.02 -19.77 -25.24
C GLY A 530 -22.27 -20.60 -25.53
N VAL A 531 -22.14 -21.88 -25.91
CA VAL A 531 -23.27 -22.79 -26.18
C VAL A 531 -24.15 -22.96 -24.94
N ARG A 532 -23.57 -22.85 -23.73
CA ARG A 532 -24.30 -22.81 -22.45
C ARG A 532 -25.45 -21.80 -22.47
N TYR A 533 -25.21 -20.62 -23.04
CA TYR A 533 -26.16 -19.50 -23.07
C TYR A 533 -27.15 -19.54 -24.23
N GLN A 534 -27.05 -20.55 -25.10
CA GLN A 534 -28.06 -20.83 -26.12
C GLN A 534 -29.15 -21.78 -25.61
N ARG A 535 -28.93 -22.39 -24.43
CA ARG A 535 -29.87 -23.34 -23.81
C ARG A 535 -30.77 -22.61 -22.79
N PRO A 536 -32.05 -23.02 -22.65
CA PRO A 536 -32.96 -22.41 -21.67
C PRO A 536 -32.42 -22.44 -20.24
N ALA A 537 -31.79 -23.54 -19.82
CA ALA A 537 -31.21 -23.66 -18.48
C ALA A 537 -30.12 -22.62 -18.21
N GLY A 538 -29.20 -22.38 -19.15
CA GLY A 538 -28.14 -21.39 -19.00
C GLY A 538 -28.67 -19.95 -18.99
N LEU A 539 -29.69 -19.66 -19.80
CA LEU A 539 -30.37 -18.36 -19.78
C LEU A 539 -31.14 -18.12 -18.48
N SER A 540 -31.80 -19.15 -17.92
CA SER A 540 -32.48 -19.05 -16.64
C SER A 540 -31.51 -18.75 -15.49
N GLU A 541 -30.31 -19.34 -15.48
CA GLU A 541 -29.29 -19.00 -14.47
C GLU A 541 -28.77 -17.57 -14.62
N LEU A 542 -28.53 -17.12 -15.87
CA LEU A 542 -28.17 -15.71 -16.12
C LEU A 542 -29.27 -14.75 -15.65
N HIS A 543 -30.54 -15.08 -15.91
CA HIS A 543 -31.67 -14.27 -15.50
C HIS A 543 -31.76 -14.18 -13.97
N ARG A 544 -31.65 -15.33 -13.28
CA ARG A 544 -31.65 -15.38 -11.82
C ARG A 544 -30.51 -14.55 -11.21
N LEU A 545 -29.32 -14.61 -11.80
CA LEU A 545 -28.16 -13.84 -11.35
C LEU A 545 -28.34 -12.34 -11.64
N PHE A 546 -28.91 -12.00 -12.78
CA PHE A 546 -29.23 -10.62 -13.14
C PHE A 546 -30.19 -9.97 -12.12
N GLU A 547 -31.29 -10.65 -11.78
CA GLU A 547 -32.31 -10.11 -10.85
C GLU A 547 -31.82 -10.04 -9.40
N ASN A 548 -31.12 -11.08 -8.92
CA ASN A 548 -30.76 -11.20 -7.51
C ASN A 548 -29.45 -10.51 -7.14
N ASP A 549 -28.62 -10.15 -8.11
CA ASP A 549 -27.30 -9.55 -7.86
C ASP A 549 -27.11 -8.24 -8.64
N PHE A 550 -27.08 -8.29 -9.97
CA PHE A 550 -26.71 -7.12 -10.77
C PHE A 550 -27.72 -5.98 -10.68
N VAL A 551 -29.03 -6.28 -10.74
CA VAL A 551 -30.10 -5.27 -10.59
C VAL A 551 -30.01 -4.53 -9.26
N PRO A 552 -30.02 -5.18 -8.08
CA PRO A 552 -30.02 -4.46 -6.81
C PRO A 552 -28.71 -3.71 -6.57
N VAL A 553 -27.55 -4.27 -6.96
CA VAL A 553 -26.27 -3.57 -6.80
C VAL A 553 -26.20 -2.33 -7.70
N SER A 554 -26.57 -2.44 -8.97
CA SER A 554 -26.47 -1.31 -9.91
C SER A 554 -27.42 -0.17 -9.54
N LYS A 555 -28.63 -0.49 -9.06
CA LYS A 555 -29.59 0.51 -8.55
C LYS A 555 -29.02 1.34 -7.39
N ILE A 556 -28.21 0.74 -6.52
CA ILE A 556 -27.64 1.42 -5.36
C ILE A 556 -26.32 2.11 -5.71
N ARG A 557 -25.43 1.44 -6.45
CA ARG A 557 -24.05 1.86 -6.67
C ARG A 557 -23.85 2.72 -7.91
N ALA A 558 -24.77 2.66 -8.86
CA ALA A 558 -24.71 3.40 -10.11
C ALA A 558 -26.11 3.79 -10.62
N PRO A 559 -26.92 4.51 -9.82
CA PRO A 559 -28.31 4.86 -10.20
C PRO A 559 -28.39 5.69 -11.48
N ASP A 560 -27.34 6.48 -11.78
CA ASP A 560 -27.27 7.39 -12.92
C ASP A 560 -26.69 6.74 -14.19
N PHE A 561 -26.34 5.45 -14.15
CA PHE A 561 -25.83 4.74 -15.32
C PHE A 561 -26.97 4.05 -16.06
N PRO A 562 -26.96 4.03 -17.41
CA PRO A 562 -27.91 3.25 -18.17
C PRO A 562 -27.89 1.78 -17.72
N PHE A 563 -29.07 1.24 -17.45
CA PHE A 563 -29.24 -0.14 -17.03
C PHE A 563 -30.51 -0.72 -17.68
N PRO A 564 -30.49 -1.98 -18.16
CA PRO A 564 -31.65 -2.59 -18.81
C PRO A 564 -32.85 -2.68 -17.85
N LYS A 565 -34.06 -2.42 -18.37
CA LYS A 565 -35.29 -2.44 -17.55
C LYS A 565 -35.69 -3.85 -17.10
N ASN A 566 -35.40 -4.83 -17.93
CA ASN A 566 -35.65 -6.25 -17.73
C ASN A 566 -34.55 -7.07 -18.42
N PHE A 567 -34.56 -8.39 -18.21
CA PHE A 567 -33.54 -9.27 -18.75
C PHE A 567 -33.60 -9.38 -20.29
N GLU A 568 -34.80 -9.26 -20.88
CA GLU A 568 -35.01 -9.38 -22.32
C GLU A 568 -34.26 -8.30 -23.12
N GLU A 569 -34.16 -7.07 -22.60
CA GLU A 569 -33.37 -6.00 -23.20
C GLU A 569 -31.87 -6.34 -23.30
N LEU A 570 -31.38 -7.27 -22.47
CA LEU A 570 -29.97 -7.67 -22.43
C LEU A 570 -29.63 -8.80 -23.42
N LEU A 571 -30.62 -9.57 -23.90
CA LEU A 571 -30.39 -10.73 -24.78
C LEU A 571 -29.52 -10.43 -26.02
N PRO A 572 -29.74 -9.32 -26.78
CA PRO A 572 -28.88 -9.00 -27.92
C PRO A 572 -27.42 -8.73 -27.52
N PHE A 573 -27.22 -8.15 -26.33
CA PHE A 573 -25.91 -7.79 -25.80
C PHE A 573 -25.18 -9.00 -25.20
N ILE A 574 -25.90 -9.99 -24.67
CA ILE A 574 -25.33 -11.30 -24.28
C ILE A 574 -24.71 -11.97 -25.51
N SER A 575 -25.47 -12.06 -26.61
CA SER A 575 -24.97 -12.62 -27.87
C SER A 575 -23.75 -11.86 -28.39
N ARG A 576 -23.78 -10.52 -28.38
CA ARG A 576 -22.64 -9.68 -28.80
C ARG A 576 -21.42 -9.85 -27.90
N CYS A 577 -21.62 -9.98 -26.59
CA CYS A 577 -20.56 -10.24 -25.61
C CYS A 577 -19.85 -11.56 -25.91
N ILE A 578 -20.63 -12.64 -26.09
CA ILE A 578 -20.11 -13.97 -26.45
C ILE A 578 -19.36 -13.91 -27.79
N SER A 579 -19.90 -13.23 -28.81
CA SER A 579 -19.21 -13.06 -30.09
C SER A 579 -17.87 -12.33 -29.95
N LYS A 580 -17.76 -11.30 -29.10
CA LYS A 580 -16.49 -10.62 -28.83
C LYS A 580 -15.48 -11.53 -28.12
N ILE A 581 -15.93 -12.31 -27.13
CA ILE A 581 -15.08 -13.27 -26.42
C ILE A 581 -14.56 -14.37 -27.37
N CYS A 582 -15.45 -14.92 -28.20
CA CYS A 582 -15.14 -15.99 -29.14
C CYS A 582 -14.43 -15.53 -30.42
N ALA A 583 -14.32 -14.22 -30.68
CA ALA A 583 -13.55 -13.70 -31.81
C ALA A 583 -12.04 -13.90 -31.62
N GLY A 584 -11.57 -13.96 -30.37
CA GLY A 584 -10.21 -14.32 -30.01
C GLY A 584 -10.14 -15.67 -29.30
N LYS A 585 -9.10 -15.87 -28.48
CA LYS A 585 -9.03 -16.99 -27.53
C LYS A 585 -9.83 -16.63 -26.27
N PRO A 586 -10.91 -17.37 -25.92
CA PRO A 586 -11.73 -17.06 -24.74
C PRO A 586 -10.98 -17.18 -23.42
N VAL A 587 -10.01 -18.09 -23.35
CA VAL A 587 -9.19 -18.35 -22.16
C VAL A 587 -7.72 -18.20 -22.53
N LEU A 588 -7.00 -17.39 -21.75
CA LEU A 588 -5.58 -17.10 -21.95
C LEU A 588 -4.80 -17.54 -20.71
N VAL A 589 -3.82 -18.42 -20.89
CA VAL A 589 -2.95 -18.84 -19.80
C VAL A 589 -1.74 -17.91 -19.71
N VAL A 590 -1.64 -17.15 -18.61
CA VAL A 590 -0.59 -16.13 -18.44
C VAL A 590 0.41 -16.56 -17.36
N ASN A 591 1.48 -17.20 -17.81
CA ASN A 591 2.55 -17.75 -16.99
C ASN A 591 3.94 -17.48 -17.61
N GLY A 592 4.98 -17.82 -16.84
CA GLY A 592 6.37 -17.45 -17.14
C GLY A 592 7.14 -18.45 -18.00
N ASP A 593 6.46 -19.28 -18.78
CA ASP A 593 7.10 -20.18 -19.74
C ASP A 593 6.92 -19.70 -21.18
N ASP A 594 7.72 -20.27 -22.09
CA ASP A 594 7.66 -19.96 -23.52
C ASP A 594 6.48 -20.64 -24.22
N LYS A 595 5.86 -21.66 -23.59
CA LYS A 595 4.75 -22.45 -24.17
C LYS A 595 3.51 -21.58 -24.40
N HIS A 596 3.21 -20.69 -23.45
CA HIS A 596 2.08 -19.76 -23.51
C HIS A 596 2.53 -18.31 -23.73
N ARG A 597 3.68 -18.10 -24.37
CA ARG A 597 4.21 -16.75 -24.64
C ARG A 597 3.17 -15.90 -25.38
N ASP A 598 2.53 -16.49 -26.39
CA ASP A 598 1.54 -15.83 -27.26
C ASP A 598 0.17 -15.61 -26.57
N ASP A 599 -0.07 -16.25 -25.43
CA ASP A 599 -1.31 -16.08 -24.65
C ASP A 599 -1.21 -14.86 -23.72
N THR A 600 -0.06 -14.19 -23.65
CA THR A 600 0.09 -13.02 -22.78
C THR A 600 -0.53 -11.79 -23.44
N PRO A 601 -1.58 -11.17 -22.85
CA PRO A 601 -2.24 -10.06 -23.48
C PRO A 601 -1.33 -8.83 -23.61
N GLU A 602 -1.50 -8.10 -24.70
CA GLU A 602 -0.90 -6.78 -24.87
C GLU A 602 -2.04 -5.75 -24.88
N PHE A 603 -2.56 -5.44 -23.68
CA PHE A 603 -3.70 -4.53 -23.47
C PHE A 603 -3.55 -3.18 -24.18
N GLU A 604 -2.31 -2.73 -24.26
CA GLU A 604 -1.97 -1.52 -24.99
C GLU A 604 -2.23 -1.63 -26.50
N GLN A 605 -1.91 -2.77 -27.14
CA GLN A 605 -1.97 -2.91 -28.59
C GLN A 605 -3.31 -3.47 -29.10
N THR A 606 -3.95 -4.37 -28.35
CA THR A 606 -5.14 -5.10 -28.83
C THR A 606 -6.30 -5.02 -27.85
N SER A 607 -7.54 -5.03 -28.37
CA SER A 607 -8.74 -5.21 -27.56
C SER A 607 -8.77 -6.63 -26.98
N VAL A 608 -8.96 -6.76 -25.66
CA VAL A 608 -8.86 -8.06 -24.96
C VAL A 608 -10.20 -8.38 -24.30
N TRP A 609 -10.85 -9.42 -24.80
CA TRP A 609 -12.11 -9.97 -24.28
C TRP A 609 -11.89 -11.44 -23.92
N ALA A 610 -11.36 -11.70 -22.73
CA ALA A 610 -10.89 -13.04 -22.36
C ALA A 610 -10.85 -13.28 -20.84
N ILE A 611 -10.88 -14.55 -20.47
CA ILE A 611 -10.63 -15.05 -19.11
C ILE A 611 -9.13 -15.34 -18.99
N LEU A 612 -8.45 -14.67 -18.08
CA LEU A 612 -7.03 -14.85 -17.80
C LEU A 612 -6.85 -15.86 -16.69
N VAL A 613 -6.14 -16.94 -16.97
CA VAL A 613 -5.78 -17.97 -15.98
C VAL A 613 -4.29 -17.88 -15.69
N GLY A 614 -3.90 -17.77 -14.42
CA GLY A 614 -2.49 -17.89 -14.11
C GLY A 614 -2.09 -17.56 -12.68
N GLY A 615 -0.79 -17.31 -12.54
CA GLY A 615 -0.11 -17.26 -11.25
C GLY A 615 0.85 -16.09 -11.10
N ALA A 616 2.14 -16.40 -10.95
CA ALA A 616 3.16 -15.41 -10.63
C ALA A 616 3.23 -14.23 -11.63
N LYS A 617 3.01 -14.46 -12.93
CA LYS A 617 3.08 -13.40 -13.95
C LYS A 617 1.93 -12.40 -13.87
N LEU A 618 0.76 -12.84 -13.40
CA LEU A 618 -0.42 -11.99 -13.13
C LEU A 618 -0.38 -11.37 -11.72
N SER A 619 0.47 -11.90 -10.84
CA SER A 619 0.52 -11.54 -9.42
C SER A 619 1.21 -10.22 -9.10
N ARG A 620 2.10 -9.69 -9.96
CA ARG A 620 2.90 -8.49 -9.63
C ARG A 620 3.32 -7.67 -10.87
N GLY A 621 3.16 -6.35 -10.81
CA GLY A 621 3.62 -5.38 -11.83
C GLY A 621 2.86 -5.38 -13.16
N TYR A 622 2.08 -6.42 -13.45
CA TYR A 622 1.30 -6.52 -14.69
C TYR A 622 -0.12 -5.95 -14.48
N THR A 623 -0.46 -4.91 -15.23
CA THR A 623 -1.79 -4.28 -15.20
C THR A 623 -2.79 -5.10 -16.02
N VAL A 624 -3.86 -5.55 -15.37
CA VAL A 624 -4.98 -6.23 -16.03
C VAL A 624 -6.10 -5.22 -16.26
N GLU A 625 -6.37 -4.90 -17.53
CA GLU A 625 -7.39 -3.92 -17.91
C GLU A 625 -8.75 -4.55 -18.17
N GLY A 626 -9.81 -3.76 -17.96
CA GLY A 626 -11.18 -4.19 -18.18
C GLY A 626 -11.68 -5.28 -17.23
N LEU A 627 -10.98 -5.47 -16.09
CA LEU A 627 -11.28 -6.54 -15.14
C LEU A 627 -12.62 -6.29 -14.45
N THR A 628 -13.60 -7.18 -14.69
CA THR A 628 -14.90 -7.16 -14.02
C THR A 628 -15.02 -8.26 -12.97
N ILE A 629 -14.54 -9.47 -13.25
CA ILE A 629 -14.66 -10.61 -12.33
C ILE A 629 -13.29 -11.12 -11.89
N SER A 630 -13.11 -11.31 -10.60
CA SER A 630 -11.92 -11.94 -10.02
C SER A 630 -12.30 -13.19 -9.26
N TYR A 631 -11.75 -14.34 -9.63
CA TYR A 631 -11.89 -15.62 -8.95
C TYR A 631 -10.54 -15.97 -8.30
N TYR A 632 -10.45 -15.80 -6.98
CA TYR A 632 -9.20 -15.84 -6.23
C TYR A 632 -9.25 -16.88 -5.11
N ARG A 633 -8.40 -17.91 -5.21
CA ARG A 633 -8.31 -18.98 -4.20
C ARG A 633 -6.88 -19.24 -3.72
N ARG A 634 -5.91 -18.40 -4.11
CA ARG A 634 -4.50 -18.64 -3.80
C ARG A 634 -4.09 -18.10 -2.43
N PRO A 635 -3.71 -18.95 -1.45
CA PRO A 635 -3.08 -18.47 -0.22
C PRO A 635 -1.63 -18.01 -0.46
N THR A 636 -1.20 -17.03 0.33
CA THR A 636 0.19 -16.53 0.33
C THR A 636 0.80 -16.57 1.73
N GLY A 637 2.13 -16.48 1.77
CA GLY A 637 2.91 -16.49 3.01
C GLY A 637 3.24 -15.10 3.57
N ALA A 638 2.94 -14.02 2.83
CA ALA A 638 3.30 -12.65 3.18
C ALA A 638 2.23 -11.65 2.69
N GLY A 639 1.98 -10.61 3.49
CA GLY A 639 0.95 -9.61 3.28
C GLY A 639 1.22 -8.71 2.07
N ASP A 640 2.43 -8.19 1.92
CA ASP A 640 2.86 -7.39 0.76
C ASP A 640 2.55 -8.08 -0.57
N THR A 641 2.84 -9.37 -0.64
CA THR A 641 2.61 -10.23 -1.79
C THR A 641 1.11 -10.45 -1.99
N LEU A 642 0.34 -10.62 -0.91
CA LEU A 642 -1.12 -10.74 -0.99
C LEU A 642 -1.74 -9.46 -1.58
N MET A 643 -1.37 -8.29 -1.04
CA MET A 643 -1.89 -7.00 -1.51
C MET A 643 -1.57 -6.72 -2.97
N GLN A 644 -0.33 -7.00 -3.38
CA GLN A 644 0.06 -6.84 -4.78
C GLN A 644 -0.72 -7.75 -5.72
N MET A 645 -1.27 -8.87 -5.23
CA MET A 645 -2.08 -9.80 -6.00
C MET A 645 -3.54 -9.37 -6.15
N GLY A 646 -4.01 -8.39 -5.37
CA GLY A 646 -5.35 -7.81 -5.43
C GLY A 646 -5.59 -7.01 -6.71
N ARG A 647 -5.64 -7.69 -7.87
CA ARG A 647 -5.83 -7.06 -9.20
C ARG A 647 -7.22 -6.46 -9.39
N TRP A 648 -8.17 -6.82 -8.53
CA TRP A 648 -9.50 -6.22 -8.50
C TRP A 648 -9.49 -4.76 -8.02
N PHE A 649 -8.39 -4.27 -7.45
CA PHE A 649 -8.17 -2.85 -7.24
C PHE A 649 -7.85 -2.14 -8.56
N GLY A 650 -8.06 -0.82 -8.62
CA GLY A 650 -7.80 -0.01 -9.81
C GLY A 650 -8.99 0.81 -10.30
N PHE A 651 -8.78 1.55 -11.37
CA PHE A 651 -9.82 2.34 -12.03
C PHE A 651 -10.84 1.43 -12.75
N ARG A 652 -12.13 1.80 -12.67
CA ARG A 652 -13.27 1.03 -13.19
C ARG A 652 -14.31 1.98 -13.81
N ASN A 653 -13.83 2.89 -14.65
CA ASN A 653 -14.61 4.00 -15.19
C ASN A 653 -15.84 3.47 -15.94
N GLY A 654 -17.04 3.83 -15.46
CA GLY A 654 -18.32 3.42 -16.06
C GLY A 654 -18.81 2.01 -15.71
N TYR A 655 -18.11 1.23 -14.87
CA TYR A 655 -18.52 -0.15 -14.55
C TYR A 655 -18.15 -0.65 -13.14
N LYS A 656 -17.88 0.25 -12.18
CA LYS A 656 -17.60 -0.11 -10.77
C LYS A 656 -18.61 -1.08 -10.16
N ASP A 657 -19.89 -0.83 -10.42
CA ASP A 657 -21.03 -1.58 -9.93
C ASP A 657 -21.12 -3.01 -10.48
N LEU A 658 -20.41 -3.30 -11.59
CA LEU A 658 -20.39 -4.61 -12.24
C LEU A 658 -19.25 -5.52 -11.74
N VAL A 659 -18.39 -5.02 -10.85
CA VAL A 659 -17.23 -5.77 -10.36
C VAL A 659 -17.65 -6.84 -9.35
N ARG A 660 -17.11 -8.06 -9.45
CA ARG A 660 -17.31 -9.11 -8.43
C ARG A 660 -16.00 -9.81 -8.08
N LEU A 661 -15.80 -10.05 -6.78
CA LEU A 661 -14.70 -10.78 -6.19
C LEU A 661 -15.23 -12.10 -5.61
N PHE A 662 -14.95 -13.19 -6.31
CA PHE A 662 -15.12 -14.55 -5.83
C PHE A 662 -13.84 -14.95 -5.08
N ILE A 663 -13.93 -15.17 -3.77
CA ILE A 663 -12.74 -15.34 -2.92
C ILE A 663 -12.88 -16.53 -1.96
N GLY A 664 -11.83 -17.35 -1.87
CA GLY A 664 -11.81 -18.53 -1.02
C GLY A 664 -11.89 -18.21 0.48
N SER A 665 -12.94 -18.68 1.17
CA SER A 665 -13.14 -18.47 2.61
C SER A 665 -12.56 -19.59 3.47
N ARG A 666 -12.21 -20.74 2.88
CA ARG A 666 -11.67 -21.92 3.59
C ARG A 666 -10.57 -22.63 2.82
N GLU A 667 -9.54 -21.90 2.44
CA GLU A 667 -8.45 -22.45 1.63
C GLU A 667 -7.40 -23.20 2.48
N PRO A 668 -6.87 -24.34 2.01
CA PRO A 668 -5.87 -25.09 2.74
C PRO A 668 -4.52 -24.36 2.78
N LYS A 669 -3.98 -24.16 3.98
CA LYS A 669 -2.65 -23.59 4.24
C LYS A 669 -1.87 -24.48 5.22
N GLY A 670 -1.20 -25.50 4.69
CA GLY A 670 -0.49 -26.49 5.51
C GLY A 670 -1.45 -27.39 6.28
N ARG A 671 -1.44 -27.32 7.62
CA ARG A 671 -2.37 -28.08 8.50
C ARG A 671 -3.58 -27.28 8.97
N THR A 672 -3.69 -26.02 8.53
CA THR A 672 -4.76 -25.10 8.90
C THR A 672 -5.49 -24.62 7.65
N THR A 673 -6.67 -24.05 7.82
CA THR A 673 -7.38 -23.32 6.77
C THR A 673 -7.15 -21.82 6.91
N VAL A 674 -7.33 -21.07 5.83
CA VAL A 674 -7.28 -19.60 5.83
C VAL A 674 -8.49 -19.05 5.10
N ASP A 675 -9.12 -18.03 5.68
CA ASP A 675 -10.06 -17.18 4.99
C ASP A 675 -9.26 -16.08 4.27
N LEU A 676 -9.28 -16.10 2.93
CA LEU A 676 -8.53 -15.15 2.13
C LEU A 676 -9.14 -13.75 2.19
N TYR A 677 -10.45 -13.62 2.35
CA TYR A 677 -11.11 -12.33 2.50
C TYR A 677 -10.67 -11.66 3.80
N GLU A 678 -10.70 -12.38 4.93
CA GLU A 678 -10.17 -11.86 6.20
C GLU A 678 -8.68 -11.52 6.10
N ALA A 679 -7.89 -12.35 5.42
CA ALA A 679 -6.47 -12.11 5.21
C ALA A 679 -6.20 -10.83 4.42
N PHE A 680 -6.93 -10.59 3.33
CA PHE A 680 -6.84 -9.33 2.59
C PHE A 680 -7.25 -8.15 3.47
N GLY A 681 -8.40 -8.24 4.15
CA GLY A 681 -8.90 -7.17 5.02
C GLY A 681 -7.90 -6.81 6.12
N ALA A 682 -7.19 -7.78 6.67
CA ALA A 682 -6.14 -7.55 7.66
C ALA A 682 -4.94 -6.78 7.09
N VAL A 683 -4.38 -7.22 5.95
CA VAL A 683 -3.22 -6.51 5.36
C VAL A 683 -3.60 -5.10 4.91
N CYS A 684 -4.84 -4.91 4.47
CA CYS A 684 -5.32 -3.59 4.12
C CYS A 684 -5.38 -2.64 5.32
N ARG A 685 -5.87 -3.12 6.48
CA ARG A 685 -5.83 -2.36 7.73
C ARG A 685 -4.40 -2.06 8.18
N ASP A 686 -3.46 -3.00 7.95
CA ASP A 686 -2.03 -2.78 8.22
C ASP A 686 -1.48 -1.61 7.41
N GLU A 687 -1.81 -1.55 6.11
CA GLU A 687 -1.38 -0.49 5.19
C GLU A 687 -2.01 0.86 5.53
N GLU A 688 -3.32 0.90 5.82
CA GLU A 688 -4.04 2.12 6.21
C GLU A 688 -3.57 2.66 7.57
N SER A 689 -3.27 1.76 8.51
CA SER A 689 -2.67 2.13 9.80
C SER A 689 -1.30 2.76 9.62
N LEU A 690 -0.46 2.20 8.73
CA LEU A 690 0.84 2.78 8.41
C LEU A 690 0.68 4.18 7.81
N ARG A 691 -0.23 4.38 6.85
CA ARG A 691 -0.49 5.72 6.28
C ARG A 691 -0.94 6.72 7.34
N SER A 692 -1.90 6.32 8.18
CA SER A 692 -2.42 7.15 9.27
C SER A 692 -1.34 7.52 10.28
N GLU A 693 -0.37 6.65 10.47
CA GLU A 693 0.78 6.93 11.31
C GLU A 693 1.76 7.90 10.67
N LEU A 694 2.10 7.70 9.38
CA LEU A 694 2.94 8.63 8.64
C LEU A 694 2.34 10.05 8.65
N GLN A 695 1.01 10.17 8.60
CA GLN A 695 0.30 11.46 8.68
C GLN A 695 0.52 12.21 10.00
N LYS A 696 0.80 11.51 11.10
CA LYS A 696 1.08 12.16 12.39
C LYS A 696 2.44 12.83 12.38
N TYR A 697 3.41 12.23 11.70
CA TYR A 697 4.79 12.71 11.65
C TYR A 697 5.05 13.75 10.55
N SER A 698 4.14 13.92 9.58
CA SER A 698 4.28 14.94 8.53
C SER A 698 4.27 16.37 9.07
N LYS A 699 3.62 16.62 10.20
CA LYS A 699 3.50 17.96 10.81
C LYS A 699 4.75 18.44 11.57
N GLY A 700 5.73 17.55 11.78
CA GLY A 700 6.88 17.81 12.66
C GLY A 700 8.20 18.15 11.96
N GLY A 701 8.25 18.16 10.62
CA GLY A 701 9.51 18.36 9.88
C GLY A 701 10.57 17.29 10.16
N LEU A 702 10.13 16.07 10.48
CA LEU A 702 10.99 14.94 10.82
C LEU A 702 11.46 14.21 9.56
N LEU A 703 12.71 13.74 9.56
CA LEU A 703 13.20 12.82 8.54
C LEU A 703 12.70 11.40 8.81
N PRO A 704 12.50 10.57 7.77
CA PRO A 704 12.14 9.16 7.94
C PRO A 704 13.05 8.38 8.88
N ARG A 705 14.36 8.67 8.91
CA ARG A 705 15.30 8.02 9.84
C ARG A 705 15.04 8.32 11.32
N GLN A 706 14.30 9.40 11.61
CA GLN A 706 13.96 9.85 12.95
C GLN A 706 12.59 9.33 13.40
N VAL A 707 11.83 8.74 12.48
CA VAL A 707 10.51 8.17 12.74
C VAL A 707 10.68 6.67 12.92
N PRO A 708 10.44 6.11 14.13
CA PRO A 708 10.38 4.66 14.26
C PRO A 708 9.23 4.16 13.38
N PRO A 709 9.45 3.18 12.48
CA PRO A 709 8.38 2.67 11.65
C PRO A 709 7.48 1.80 12.53
N LEU A 710 6.51 2.39 13.23
CA LEU A 710 5.53 1.56 13.93
C LEU A 710 4.59 0.98 12.87
N VAL A 711 4.73 -0.32 12.64
CA VAL A 711 3.91 -1.01 11.65
C VAL A 711 2.98 -1.97 12.38
N ARG A 712 1.67 -1.79 12.21
CA ARG A 712 0.67 -2.69 12.78
C ARG A 712 0.49 -3.91 11.87
N GLN A 713 0.37 -5.09 12.48
CA GLN A 713 0.00 -6.34 11.84
C GLN A 713 -1.23 -6.93 12.53
N HIS A 714 -2.38 -6.85 11.89
CA HIS A 714 -3.70 -7.26 12.40
C HIS A 714 -3.95 -8.77 12.31
N LEU A 715 -3.24 -9.49 11.42
CA LEU A 715 -3.35 -10.95 11.31
C LEU A 715 -2.01 -11.63 11.64
N PRO A 716 -1.83 -12.15 12.88
CA PRO A 716 -0.57 -12.77 13.31
C PRO A 716 -0.07 -13.93 12.44
N LEU A 717 -0.96 -14.65 11.77
CA LEU A 717 -0.63 -15.79 10.89
C LEU A 717 -0.11 -15.37 9.50
N LEU A 718 -0.23 -14.09 9.16
CA LEU A 718 0.22 -13.52 7.89
C LEU A 718 1.20 -12.38 8.17
N PRO A 719 2.52 -12.61 8.07
CA PRO A 719 3.51 -11.55 8.28
C PRO A 719 3.38 -10.47 7.20
N LEU A 720 3.71 -9.22 7.54
CA LEU A 720 3.60 -8.05 6.67
C LEU A 720 4.38 -8.20 5.36
N THR A 721 5.57 -8.79 5.43
CA THR A 721 6.40 -9.12 4.28
C THR A 721 7.10 -10.46 4.51
N SER A 722 7.89 -10.93 3.54
CA SER A 722 8.62 -12.19 3.69
C SER A 722 9.60 -12.12 4.86
N ARG A 723 9.72 -13.20 5.66
CA ARG A 723 10.53 -13.22 6.89
C ARG A 723 11.99 -12.78 6.70
N ASN A 724 12.57 -13.08 5.54
CA ASN A 724 13.92 -12.68 5.18
C ASN A 724 14.07 -11.18 4.84
N LYS A 725 12.99 -10.39 4.85
CA LYS A 725 12.99 -8.93 4.76
C LYS A 725 12.66 -8.26 6.11
N MET A 726 12.34 -9.06 7.14
CA MET A 726 11.94 -8.59 8.48
C MET A 726 13.03 -8.85 9.53
N PHE A 727 14.28 -9.15 9.14
CA PHE A 727 15.31 -9.51 10.13
C PHE A 727 15.79 -8.32 10.96
N ASN A 728 15.57 -7.07 10.51
CA ASN A 728 15.77 -5.89 11.35
C ASN A 728 14.49 -5.50 12.13
N ALA A 729 13.37 -6.18 11.89
CA ALA A 729 12.09 -5.84 12.52
C ALA A 729 11.96 -6.52 13.89
N GLU A 730 11.61 -5.74 14.90
CA GLU A 730 11.35 -6.22 16.26
C GLU A 730 9.90 -5.93 16.64
N ILE A 731 9.33 -6.81 17.46
CA ILE A 731 7.97 -6.61 17.97
C ILE A 731 8.06 -5.64 19.15
N CYS A 732 7.60 -4.41 18.96
CA CYS A 732 7.47 -3.40 20.00
C CYS A 732 6.36 -3.78 20.99
N SER A 733 5.19 -4.14 20.48
CA SER A 733 4.09 -4.61 21.33
C SER A 733 3.20 -5.60 20.57
N ARG A 734 2.45 -6.40 21.31
CA ARG A 734 1.50 -7.35 20.75
C ARG A 734 0.26 -7.37 21.61
N ASP A 735 -0.89 -7.23 20.97
CA ASP A 735 -2.15 -7.48 21.65
C ASP A 735 -2.31 -9.00 21.93
N PHE A 736 -2.70 -9.31 23.17
CA PHE A 736 -2.95 -10.66 23.64
C PHE A 736 -4.43 -10.96 23.89
N ALA A 737 -5.36 -10.09 23.51
CA ALA A 737 -6.80 -10.23 23.71
C ALA A 737 -7.31 -11.64 23.35
N GLY A 738 -8.00 -12.26 24.31
CA GLY A 738 -8.52 -13.62 24.25
C GLY A 738 -7.48 -14.74 24.25
N GLU A 739 -6.17 -14.46 24.20
CA GLU A 739 -5.13 -15.49 24.16
C GLU A 739 -4.80 -16.04 25.57
N TRP A 740 -4.49 -17.33 25.61
CA TRP A 740 -3.84 -17.98 26.75
C TRP A 740 -2.32 -17.94 26.60
N LYS A 741 -1.59 -17.49 27.62
CA LYS A 741 -0.12 -17.49 27.68
C LYS A 741 0.42 -18.23 28.88
N GLU A 742 1.27 -19.22 28.64
CA GLU A 742 2.03 -19.90 29.68
C GLU A 742 3.46 -20.10 29.20
N LYS A 743 4.40 -19.40 29.84
CA LYS A 743 5.83 -19.55 29.59
C LYS A 743 6.38 -20.54 30.61
N THR A 744 6.92 -21.66 30.16
CA THR A 744 7.34 -22.74 31.06
C THR A 744 8.83 -22.71 31.42
N SER A 745 9.53 -21.62 31.09
CA SER A 745 10.90 -21.37 31.54
C SER A 745 10.89 -21.07 33.05
N ALA A 746 11.80 -21.66 33.81
CA ALA A 746 11.93 -21.39 35.23
C ALA A 746 13.36 -21.63 35.72
N PRO A 747 13.86 -20.77 36.62
CA PRO A 747 15.21 -20.90 37.15
C PRO A 747 15.43 -22.23 37.86
N SER A 748 16.68 -22.66 37.87
CA SER A 748 17.17 -23.80 38.65
C SER A 748 18.06 -23.39 39.83
N GLN A 749 18.54 -22.14 39.82
CA GLN A 749 19.39 -21.58 40.88
C GLN A 749 18.55 -21.07 42.06
N ILE A 750 19.06 -21.26 43.28
CA ILE A 750 18.33 -20.98 44.53
C ILE A 750 17.97 -19.51 44.71
N ASN A 751 18.85 -18.59 44.33
CA ASN A 751 18.65 -17.14 44.50
C ASN A 751 17.51 -16.61 43.61
N PRO A 752 17.48 -16.87 42.29
CA PRO A 752 16.33 -16.55 41.44
C PRO A 752 15.02 -17.21 41.91
N ILE A 753 15.06 -18.45 42.39
CA ILE A 753 13.86 -19.13 42.90
C ILE A 753 13.30 -18.40 44.13
N LYS A 754 14.15 -18.10 45.12
CA LYS A 754 13.75 -17.35 46.32
C LYS A 754 13.26 -15.94 46.00
N ARG A 755 13.87 -15.27 45.02
CA ARG A 755 13.38 -13.98 44.51
C ARG A 755 11.97 -14.11 43.94
N ASN A 756 11.73 -15.11 43.08
CA ASN A 756 10.39 -15.35 42.52
C ASN A 756 9.35 -15.69 43.60
N GLN A 757 9.73 -16.45 44.63
CA GLN A 757 8.85 -16.69 45.80
C GLN A 757 8.49 -15.40 46.53
N ALA A 758 9.46 -14.52 46.78
CA ALA A 758 9.26 -13.26 47.50
C ALA A 758 8.39 -12.24 46.73
N ILE A 759 8.60 -12.08 45.42
CA ILE A 759 7.76 -11.19 44.60
C ILE A 759 6.34 -11.75 44.44
N THR A 760 6.20 -13.09 44.37
CA THR A 760 4.87 -13.73 44.34
C THR A 760 4.14 -13.50 45.64
N ALA A 761 4.83 -13.61 46.77
CA ALA A 761 4.26 -13.28 48.07
C ALA A 761 3.80 -11.82 48.15
N THR A 762 4.60 -10.89 47.63
CA THR A 762 4.25 -9.46 47.58
C THR A 762 3.00 -9.21 46.75
N LEU A 763 2.88 -9.87 45.59
CA LEU A 763 1.67 -9.85 44.77
C LEU A 763 0.47 -10.38 45.55
N LEU A 764 0.59 -11.56 46.18
CA LEU A 764 -0.49 -12.22 46.92
C LEU A 764 -0.95 -11.42 48.15
N SER A 765 -0.03 -10.76 48.86
CA SER A 765 -0.37 -9.87 49.98
C SER A 765 -1.13 -8.60 49.54
N SER A 766 -1.01 -8.24 48.27
CA SER A 766 -1.74 -7.12 47.66
C SER A 766 -3.09 -7.55 47.06
N CYS A 767 -3.41 -8.86 47.09
CA CYS A 767 -4.65 -9.40 46.58
C CYS A 767 -5.73 -9.46 47.68
N GLN A 768 -6.98 -9.14 47.32
CA GLN A 768 -8.15 -9.50 48.12
C GLN A 768 -8.57 -10.93 47.80
N ILE A 769 -8.07 -11.92 48.54
CA ILE A 769 -8.25 -13.35 48.24
C ILE A 769 -9.47 -13.91 48.97
N SER A 770 -10.31 -14.65 48.24
CA SER A 770 -11.47 -15.35 48.78
C SER A 770 -11.09 -16.46 49.77
N PRO A 771 -12.00 -16.89 50.65
CA PRO A 771 -11.91 -18.21 51.28
C PRO A 771 -11.80 -19.33 50.23
N LEU A 772 -11.48 -20.54 50.68
CA LEU A 772 -11.41 -21.71 49.80
C LEU A 772 -12.78 -21.98 49.15
N LEU A 773 -12.84 -21.93 47.82
CA LEU A 773 -14.05 -22.13 47.01
C LEU A 773 -14.01 -23.50 46.34
N LYS A 774 -15.19 -24.12 46.21
CA LYS A 774 -15.35 -25.35 45.45
C LYS A 774 -15.79 -25.00 44.02
N ILE A 775 -14.88 -25.14 43.08
CA ILE A 775 -15.11 -24.86 41.66
C ILE A 775 -15.64 -26.12 40.98
N SER A 776 -16.76 -25.99 40.27
CA SER A 776 -17.29 -27.06 39.43
C SER A 776 -17.94 -26.54 38.16
N HIS A 777 -17.70 -27.24 37.05
CA HIS A 777 -18.26 -26.95 35.73
C HIS A 777 -18.20 -28.20 34.85
N THR A 778 -18.89 -28.19 33.71
CA THR A 778 -18.85 -29.25 32.69
C THR A 778 -18.15 -28.71 31.43
N ASN A 779 -17.20 -29.48 30.91
CA ASN A 779 -16.53 -29.18 29.64
C ASN A 779 -17.52 -29.33 28.47
N THR A 780 -17.61 -28.34 27.59
CA THR A 780 -18.55 -28.28 26.47
C THR A 780 -18.34 -29.35 25.41
N ASP A 781 -17.09 -29.76 25.18
CA ASP A 781 -16.72 -30.67 24.10
C ASP A 781 -16.80 -32.13 24.55
N SER A 782 -16.33 -32.42 25.77
CA SER A 782 -16.27 -33.79 26.31
C SER A 782 -17.43 -34.15 27.23
N ASN A 783 -18.30 -33.19 27.57
CA ASN A 783 -19.41 -33.33 28.50
C ASN A 783 -19.01 -33.88 29.90
N SER A 784 -17.73 -33.74 30.26
CA SER A 784 -17.18 -34.28 31.51
C SER A 784 -17.24 -33.26 32.65
N LYS A 785 -17.78 -33.66 33.80
CA LYS A 785 -17.81 -32.83 35.01
C LYS A 785 -16.41 -32.65 35.60
N ARG A 786 -16.04 -31.40 35.87
CA ARG A 786 -14.79 -31.01 36.55
C ARG A 786 -15.12 -30.48 37.93
N GLN A 787 -14.32 -30.84 38.93
CA GLN A 787 -14.43 -30.33 40.29
C GLN A 787 -13.06 -30.23 40.96
N TYR A 788 -12.81 -29.13 41.66
CA TYR A 788 -11.58 -28.88 42.42
C TYR A 788 -11.78 -27.71 43.38
N ASP A 789 -10.90 -27.57 44.37
CA ASP A 789 -10.93 -26.43 45.28
C ASP A 789 -9.98 -25.35 44.73
N ALA A 790 -10.31 -24.08 44.90
CA ALA A 790 -9.47 -22.96 44.50
C ALA A 790 -9.72 -21.72 45.35
N MET A 791 -8.78 -20.80 45.37
CA MET A 791 -9.00 -19.44 45.86
C MET A 791 -8.97 -18.49 44.67
N ILE A 792 -9.83 -17.47 44.68
CA ILE A 792 -9.86 -16.41 43.67
C ILE A 792 -9.58 -15.09 44.37
N GLY A 793 -8.62 -14.34 43.87
CA GLY A 793 -8.27 -13.02 44.40
C GLY A 793 -8.42 -11.91 43.38
N LEU A 794 -8.58 -10.69 43.86
CA LEU A 794 -8.61 -9.48 43.05
C LEU A 794 -7.35 -8.65 43.29
N VAL A 795 -6.70 -8.18 42.23
CA VAL A 795 -5.48 -7.38 42.32
C VAL A 795 -5.43 -6.30 41.25
N SER A 796 -4.69 -5.22 41.50
CA SER A 796 -4.46 -4.18 40.48
C SER A 796 -3.52 -4.68 39.38
N GLY A 797 -3.71 -4.17 38.17
CA GLY A 797 -2.83 -4.47 37.06
C GLY A 797 -1.40 -3.95 37.24
N GLU A 798 -1.21 -2.85 37.98
CA GLU A 798 0.13 -2.33 38.33
C GLU A 798 0.94 -3.33 39.17
N ASN A 799 0.30 -4.02 40.11
CA ASN A 799 0.94 -5.04 40.92
C ASN A 799 1.31 -6.27 40.08
N VAL A 800 0.45 -6.68 39.14
CA VAL A 800 0.75 -7.76 38.19
C VAL A 800 1.91 -7.37 37.26
N LEU A 801 1.90 -6.13 36.76
CA LEU A 801 2.97 -5.61 35.91
C LEU A 801 4.32 -5.60 36.65
N THR A 802 4.33 -5.16 37.91
CA THR A 802 5.51 -5.18 38.78
C THR A 802 6.01 -6.60 38.99
N PHE A 803 5.12 -7.54 39.32
CA PHE A 803 5.44 -8.97 39.42
C PHE A 803 6.10 -9.50 38.14
N LEU A 804 5.54 -9.20 36.96
CA LEU A 804 6.07 -9.64 35.67
C LEU A 804 7.42 -9.01 35.33
N LYS A 805 7.63 -7.72 35.65
CA LYS A 805 8.89 -6.98 35.44
C LYS A 805 10.03 -7.54 36.30
N GLU A 806 9.72 -7.99 37.52
CA GLU A 806 10.71 -8.50 38.48
C GLU A 806 10.96 -10.01 38.44
N TYR A 807 10.09 -10.77 37.75
CA TYR A 807 10.19 -12.22 37.64
C TYR A 807 11.48 -12.66 36.95
N SER A 808 12.22 -13.54 37.61
CA SER A 808 13.50 -14.06 37.14
C SER A 808 13.31 -15.33 36.31
N TRP A 809 13.79 -15.30 35.06
CA TRP A 809 13.76 -16.44 34.13
C TRP A 809 15.05 -17.27 34.18
N ALA A 810 15.04 -18.46 33.56
CA ALA A 810 16.16 -19.40 33.63
C ALA A 810 17.45 -18.92 32.94
N ASP A 811 17.34 -18.11 31.90
CA ASP A 811 18.43 -17.62 31.05
C ASP A 811 18.85 -16.17 31.38
N GLY A 812 18.25 -15.56 32.42
CA GLY A 812 18.44 -14.15 32.75
C GLY A 812 17.80 -13.16 31.77
N LYS A 813 17.22 -13.64 30.65
CA LYS A 813 16.53 -12.80 29.67
C LYS A 813 15.03 -12.73 30.00
N LYS A 814 14.43 -11.55 29.89
CA LYS A 814 12.98 -11.37 30.09
C LYS A 814 12.19 -12.06 28.98
N SER A 815 11.77 -13.30 29.23
CA SER A 815 11.00 -14.13 28.29
C SER A 815 9.55 -13.64 28.06
N ASN A 816 9.10 -12.64 28.83
CA ASN A 816 7.76 -12.07 28.87
C ASN A 816 7.71 -10.56 28.54
N TYR A 817 8.73 -10.02 27.84
CA TYR A 817 8.81 -8.59 27.54
C TYR A 817 7.57 -8.07 26.78
N LEU A 818 7.02 -8.85 25.84
CA LEU A 818 5.81 -8.48 25.10
C LEU A 818 4.59 -8.37 26.02
N GLU A 819 4.43 -9.34 26.92
CA GLU A 819 3.36 -9.31 27.92
C GLU A 819 3.48 -8.10 28.85
N ILE A 820 4.71 -7.72 29.25
CA ILE A 820 4.97 -6.52 30.05
C ILE A 820 4.56 -5.26 29.27
N GLU A 821 5.05 -5.08 28.04
CA GLU A 821 4.74 -3.93 27.18
C GLU A 821 3.23 -3.77 26.94
N TYR A 822 2.55 -4.88 26.62
CA TYR A 822 1.11 -4.87 26.40
C TYR A 822 0.34 -4.43 27.66
N ILE A 823 0.69 -4.96 28.83
CA ILE A 823 0.01 -4.61 30.08
C ILE A 823 0.29 -3.14 30.46
N ASP A 824 1.53 -2.68 30.32
CA ASP A 824 1.93 -1.28 30.57
C ASP A 824 1.15 -0.30 29.66
N MET A 825 1.07 -0.60 28.36
CA MET A 825 0.28 0.16 27.40
C MET A 825 -1.21 0.20 27.76
N MET A 826 -1.80 -0.94 28.14
CA MET A 826 -3.22 -1.01 28.45
C MET A 826 -3.56 -0.26 29.74
N LEU A 827 -2.70 -0.32 30.76
CA LEU A 827 -2.87 0.45 31.99
C LEU A 827 -2.85 1.96 31.71
N LYS A 828 -1.95 2.44 30.84
CA LYS A 828 -1.93 3.84 30.39
C LYS A 828 -3.23 4.27 29.69
N LYS A 829 -3.95 3.32 29.07
CA LYS A 829 -5.28 3.54 28.45
C LYS A 829 -6.44 3.31 29.43
N ASN A 830 -6.18 3.21 30.73
CA ASN A 830 -7.16 2.85 31.77
C ASN A 830 -7.85 1.50 31.52
N LYS A 831 -7.17 0.56 30.86
CA LYS A 831 -7.61 -0.82 30.64
C LYS A 831 -6.74 -1.81 31.41
N LEU A 832 -7.26 -2.99 31.72
CA LEU A 832 -6.58 -4.03 32.51
C LEU A 832 -6.17 -3.56 33.93
N ASN A 833 -6.86 -2.55 34.48
CA ASN A 833 -6.61 -2.03 35.83
C ASN A 833 -6.89 -3.07 36.92
N LYS A 834 -7.70 -4.09 36.60
CA LYS A 834 -8.19 -5.12 37.51
C LYS A 834 -7.87 -6.51 36.96
N TRP A 835 -7.34 -7.37 37.81
CA TRP A 835 -6.95 -8.74 37.49
C TRP A 835 -7.54 -9.72 38.50
N LEU A 836 -7.89 -10.89 38.01
CA LEU A 836 -8.25 -12.04 38.83
C LEU A 836 -7.02 -12.93 39.00
N VAL A 837 -6.76 -13.37 40.23
CA VAL A 837 -5.71 -14.33 40.55
C VAL A 837 -6.39 -15.64 40.93
N LEU A 838 -6.19 -16.69 40.12
CA LEU A 838 -6.73 -18.02 40.38
C LEU A 838 -5.64 -18.91 40.96
N LEU A 839 -5.91 -19.47 42.16
CA LEU A 839 -5.00 -20.32 42.93
C LEU A 839 -5.63 -21.70 43.17
N PRO A 840 -5.48 -22.66 42.26
CA PRO A 840 -6.01 -24.00 42.44
C PRO A 840 -5.40 -24.70 43.66
N GLN A 841 -6.25 -25.36 44.45
CA GLN A 841 -5.86 -26.15 45.61
C GLN A 841 -6.17 -27.63 45.37
N SER A 842 -5.28 -28.47 45.90
CA SER A 842 -5.36 -29.92 45.80
C SER A 842 -4.83 -30.57 47.07
N ASN A 843 -5.25 -31.81 47.33
CA ASN A 843 -4.74 -32.59 48.46
C ASN A 843 -3.34 -33.13 48.16
N THR A 844 -2.32 -32.28 48.23
CA THR A 844 -0.90 -32.62 48.02
C THR A 844 -0.19 -32.80 49.37
N GLU A 845 0.72 -33.77 49.45
CA GLU A 845 1.52 -34.03 50.66
C GLU A 845 2.39 -32.84 51.05
N ARG A 846 2.98 -32.16 50.06
CA ARG A 846 3.77 -30.94 50.29
C ARG A 846 2.89 -29.70 50.17
N LYS A 847 3.04 -28.82 51.15
CA LYS A 847 2.40 -27.52 51.25
C LYS A 847 3.44 -26.40 51.30
N PHE A 848 3.08 -25.21 50.85
CA PHE A 848 3.94 -24.04 50.84
C PHE A 848 3.24 -22.85 51.49
N THR A 849 3.97 -22.16 52.36
CA THR A 849 3.54 -20.89 52.94
C THR A 849 4.44 -19.80 52.36
N PRO A 850 3.94 -18.97 51.43
CA PRO A 850 4.72 -17.87 50.87
C PRO A 850 5.14 -16.90 51.98
N PRO A 851 6.39 -16.43 51.98
CA PRO A 851 6.90 -15.56 53.04
C PRO A 851 6.11 -14.25 53.12
N ASN A 852 5.87 -13.70 54.30
CA ASN A 852 5.19 -12.40 54.48
C ASN A 852 3.78 -12.32 53.88
N THR A 853 3.05 -13.46 53.85
CA THR A 853 1.63 -13.50 53.44
C THR A 853 0.77 -14.06 54.57
N GLN A 854 -0.53 -13.73 54.57
CA GLN A 854 -1.49 -14.33 55.49
C GLN A 854 -1.96 -15.73 55.02
N LEU A 855 -1.64 -16.11 53.79
CA LEU A 855 -1.98 -17.40 53.21
C LEU A 855 -1.07 -18.49 53.77
N LYS A 856 -1.67 -19.60 54.19
CA LYS A 856 -0.95 -20.75 54.73
C LYS A 856 -1.30 -22.00 53.93
N ASP A 857 -0.34 -22.92 53.88
CA ASP A 857 -0.52 -24.29 53.39
C ASP A 857 -1.10 -24.40 51.96
N LEU A 858 -0.60 -23.57 51.05
CA LEU A 858 -0.94 -23.60 49.63
C LEU A 858 -0.42 -24.89 48.98
N SER A 859 -1.19 -25.45 48.06
CA SER A 859 -0.84 -26.69 47.37
C SER A 859 0.39 -26.55 46.49
N VAL A 860 1.29 -27.54 46.57
CA VAL A 860 2.48 -27.65 45.71
C VAL A 860 2.25 -28.79 44.73
N VAL A 861 2.25 -28.48 43.44
CA VAL A 861 2.04 -29.46 42.37
C VAL A 861 3.36 -29.99 41.84
N THR A 862 3.43 -31.30 41.58
CA THR A 862 4.60 -31.91 40.94
C THR A 862 4.49 -31.74 39.41
N ARG A 863 5.56 -31.24 38.77
CA ARG A 863 5.65 -31.09 37.30
C ARG A 863 7.01 -31.55 36.79
N LYS A 864 7.00 -32.30 35.70
CA LYS A 864 8.23 -32.79 35.06
C LYS A 864 8.94 -31.68 34.28
N ARG A 865 10.25 -31.53 34.48
CA ARG A 865 11.11 -30.74 33.59
C ARG A 865 11.43 -31.50 32.30
N VAL A 866 11.50 -30.75 31.20
CA VAL A 866 11.94 -31.25 29.88
C VAL A 866 13.41 -30.88 29.62
N SER A 867 13.92 -29.90 30.35
CA SER A 867 15.33 -29.49 30.39
C SER A 867 15.62 -28.77 31.71
N THR A 868 16.90 -28.51 32.00
CA THR A 868 17.31 -27.78 33.22
C THR A 868 16.62 -26.42 33.37
N SER A 869 16.25 -25.77 32.26
CA SER A 869 15.65 -24.43 32.24
C SER A 869 14.13 -24.42 32.05
N ARG A 870 13.47 -25.56 31.81
CA ARG A 870 12.08 -25.57 31.33
C ARG A 870 11.21 -26.74 31.81
N PHE A 871 10.00 -26.44 32.26
CA PHE A 871 8.93 -27.40 32.53
C PHE A 871 8.09 -27.72 31.29
N LYS A 872 7.40 -28.87 31.32
CA LYS A 872 6.49 -29.25 30.21
C LYS A 872 5.25 -28.35 30.15
N VAL A 873 4.61 -28.11 31.29
CA VAL A 873 3.39 -27.32 31.49
C VAL A 873 3.25 -27.02 32.98
N TYR A 874 2.59 -25.92 33.35
CA TYR A 874 2.20 -25.66 34.74
C TYR A 874 0.71 -25.96 34.94
N SER A 875 -0.13 -25.41 34.07
CA SER A 875 -1.58 -25.51 34.13
C SER A 875 -2.14 -26.92 33.86
N GLU A 876 -3.32 -27.17 34.42
CA GLU A 876 -4.18 -28.31 34.08
C GLU A 876 -5.35 -27.86 33.19
N PRO A 877 -5.85 -28.70 32.26
CA PRO A 877 -6.96 -28.34 31.37
C PRO A 877 -8.17 -27.76 32.10
N ARG A 878 -8.60 -28.39 33.21
CA ARG A 878 -9.74 -27.93 34.03
C ARG A 878 -9.56 -26.53 34.64
N HIS A 879 -8.32 -26.14 34.97
CA HIS A 879 -8.04 -24.82 35.54
C HIS A 879 -7.94 -23.77 34.43
N ARG A 880 -7.39 -24.15 33.27
CA ARG A 880 -7.37 -23.28 32.08
C ARG A 880 -8.76 -22.98 31.56
N GLU A 881 -9.63 -23.99 31.48
CA GLU A 881 -11.05 -23.83 31.10
C GLU A 881 -11.75 -22.79 31.99
N ALA A 882 -11.56 -22.87 33.30
CA ALA A 882 -12.14 -21.90 34.23
C ALA A 882 -11.56 -20.49 34.04
N ALA A 883 -10.24 -20.35 33.83
CA ALA A 883 -9.63 -19.06 33.53
C ALA A 883 -10.18 -18.44 32.24
N ILE A 884 -10.32 -19.22 31.17
CA ILE A 884 -10.94 -18.81 29.89
C ILE A 884 -12.38 -18.32 30.13
N TYR A 885 -13.18 -19.08 30.89
CA TYR A 885 -14.55 -18.70 31.20
C TYR A 885 -14.66 -17.41 32.02
N LEU A 886 -13.84 -17.29 33.08
CA LEU A 886 -13.80 -16.14 33.98
C LEU A 886 -13.47 -14.85 33.22
N SER A 887 -12.54 -14.91 32.27
CA SER A 887 -12.15 -13.79 31.39
C SER A 887 -13.14 -13.48 30.26
N GLY A 888 -14.27 -14.20 30.18
CA GLY A 888 -15.28 -14.02 29.13
C GLY A 888 -14.97 -14.68 27.78
N CYS A 889 -13.84 -15.36 27.62
CA CYS A 889 -13.34 -15.88 26.33
C CYS A 889 -13.86 -17.26 25.91
N GLY A 890 -14.66 -17.92 26.75
CA GLY A 890 -15.17 -19.24 26.44
C GLY A 890 -16.41 -19.58 27.24
N ASN A 891 -16.97 -20.74 26.91
CA ASN A 891 -18.20 -21.24 27.51
C ASN A 891 -17.92 -22.51 28.29
N VAL A 892 -18.55 -22.64 29.46
CA VAL A 892 -18.64 -23.91 30.20
C VAL A 892 -20.11 -24.20 30.46
N GLN A 893 -20.47 -25.47 30.55
CA GLN A 893 -21.83 -25.86 30.93
C GLN A 893 -21.93 -25.99 32.45
N TYR A 894 -23.07 -25.60 33.03
CA TYR A 894 -23.36 -25.69 34.47
C TYR A 894 -22.24 -25.11 35.39
N PRO A 895 -21.82 -23.85 35.20
CA PRO A 895 -20.86 -23.22 36.10
C PRO A 895 -21.44 -23.12 37.52
N CYS A 896 -20.61 -23.36 38.54
CA CYS A 896 -21.01 -23.08 39.92
C CYS A 896 -21.20 -21.58 40.17
N LEU A 897 -21.92 -21.23 41.24
CA LEU A 897 -22.18 -19.83 41.63
C LEU A 897 -20.89 -19.02 41.76
N SER A 898 -19.84 -19.60 42.34
CA SER A 898 -18.53 -18.93 42.46
C SER A 898 -17.90 -18.58 41.11
N LEU A 899 -18.04 -19.41 40.07
CA LEU A 899 -17.54 -19.06 38.74
C LEU A 899 -18.38 -17.95 38.09
N LEU A 900 -19.69 -17.92 38.35
CA LEU A 900 -20.57 -16.86 37.85
C LEU A 900 -20.27 -15.51 38.52
N GLU A 901 -20.07 -15.51 39.83
CA GLU A 901 -19.82 -14.31 40.63
C GLU A 901 -18.51 -13.61 40.26
N TYR A 902 -17.45 -14.37 40.01
CA TYR A 902 -16.13 -13.83 39.67
C TYR A 902 -15.92 -13.66 38.16
N ARG A 903 -16.90 -13.98 37.32
CA ARG A 903 -16.78 -13.80 35.87
C ARG A 903 -16.73 -12.31 35.55
N ASP A 904 -15.65 -11.89 34.91
CA ASP A 904 -15.41 -10.51 34.52
C ASP A 904 -14.79 -10.49 33.11
N PRO A 905 -15.59 -10.22 32.05
CA PRO A 905 -15.10 -10.18 30.68
C PRO A 905 -14.03 -9.12 30.39
N GLU A 906 -13.79 -8.19 31.32
CA GLU A 906 -12.80 -7.12 31.21
C GLU A 906 -11.51 -7.42 31.98
N ALA A 907 -11.54 -8.40 32.89
CA ALA A 907 -10.41 -8.72 33.75
C ALA A 907 -9.62 -9.92 33.22
N PRO A 908 -8.29 -9.79 33.04
CA PRO A 908 -7.43 -10.95 32.81
C PRO A 908 -7.38 -11.85 34.05
N VAL A 909 -7.07 -13.13 33.82
CA VAL A 909 -6.89 -14.12 34.89
C VAL A 909 -5.43 -14.58 34.94
N LEU A 910 -4.74 -14.30 36.04
CA LEU A 910 -3.43 -14.85 36.38
C LEU A 910 -3.61 -16.16 37.15
N LEU A 911 -3.30 -17.28 36.51
CA LEU A 911 -3.34 -18.61 37.10
C LEU A 911 -1.97 -18.96 37.69
N LEU A 912 -1.88 -19.07 39.02
CA LEU A 912 -0.61 -19.29 39.74
C LEU A 912 -0.49 -20.73 40.29
N TYR A 913 0.73 -21.27 40.23
CA TYR A 913 1.11 -22.57 40.79
C TYR A 913 2.42 -22.49 41.57
N PHE A 914 2.46 -23.16 42.71
CA PHE A 914 3.71 -23.54 43.37
C PHE A 914 4.10 -24.93 42.92
N VAL A 915 5.32 -25.08 42.40
CA VAL A 915 5.73 -26.25 41.63
C VAL A 915 6.99 -26.86 42.21
N GLN A 916 7.01 -28.19 42.27
CA GLN A 916 8.21 -28.99 42.53
C GLN A 916 8.46 -29.98 41.39
N GLU A 917 9.69 -30.44 41.24
CA GLU A 917 10.06 -31.32 40.12
C GLU A 917 9.78 -32.80 40.41
N ASP A 918 10.11 -33.25 41.62
CA ASP A 918 9.96 -34.63 42.06
C ASP A 918 9.27 -34.64 43.43
N ALA A 919 8.31 -35.56 43.61
CA ALA A 919 7.60 -35.74 44.86
C ALA A 919 8.50 -36.31 45.97
N THR A 920 9.59 -36.99 45.60
CA THR A 920 10.49 -37.69 46.52
C THR A 920 11.73 -36.87 46.93
N SER A 921 12.05 -35.79 46.20
CA SER A 921 13.20 -34.92 46.51
C SER A 921 12.73 -33.60 47.13
N LYS A 922 13.45 -33.10 48.15
CA LYS A 922 13.26 -31.75 48.71
C LYS A 922 13.82 -30.68 47.76
N THR A 923 13.43 -30.72 46.49
CA THR A 923 13.74 -29.65 45.53
C THR A 923 13.09 -28.34 45.97
N GLU A 924 13.74 -27.23 45.66
CA GLU A 924 13.21 -25.90 45.93
C GLU A 924 11.92 -25.65 45.15
N ILE A 925 10.96 -24.96 45.77
CA ILE A 925 9.64 -24.72 45.19
C ILE A 925 9.75 -23.54 44.23
N THR A 926 9.48 -23.76 42.95
CA THR A 926 9.42 -22.67 41.96
C THR A 926 7.98 -22.19 41.80
N VAL A 927 7.81 -20.96 41.31
CA VAL A 927 6.50 -20.40 40.98
C VAL A 927 6.30 -20.49 39.47
N GLY A 928 5.23 -21.14 39.03
CA GLY A 928 4.79 -21.16 37.63
C GLY A 928 3.48 -20.40 37.47
N PHE A 929 3.27 -19.78 36.32
CA PHE A 929 2.03 -19.05 36.07
C PHE A 929 1.59 -19.14 34.61
N GLY A 930 0.29 -18.93 34.39
CA GLY A 930 -0.30 -18.67 33.09
C GLY A 930 -1.23 -17.46 33.15
N ILE A 931 -1.39 -16.77 32.04
CA ILE A 931 -2.25 -15.59 31.91
C ILE A 931 -3.31 -15.91 30.85
N GLN A 932 -4.57 -15.70 31.21
CA GLN A 932 -5.66 -15.59 30.26
C GLN A 932 -6.05 -14.12 30.11
N TYR A 933 -5.95 -13.58 28.90
CA TYR A 933 -6.40 -12.22 28.62
C TYR A 933 -7.90 -12.19 28.26
N PRO A 934 -8.60 -11.08 28.57
CA PRO A 934 -10.02 -10.90 28.28
C PRO A 934 -10.31 -10.85 26.78
N GLY A 935 -11.54 -11.20 26.41
CA GLY A 935 -11.95 -11.47 25.02
C GLY A 935 -12.49 -10.28 24.26
N GLN A 936 -12.35 -9.05 24.78
CA GLN A 936 -12.77 -7.86 24.06
C GLN A 936 -12.22 -7.89 22.63
N LYS A 937 -13.04 -7.47 21.65
CA LYS A 937 -12.64 -7.20 20.27
C LYS A 937 -11.67 -6.01 20.25
N VAL A 938 -10.51 -6.14 20.89
CA VAL A 938 -9.37 -5.25 20.66
C VAL A 938 -8.65 -5.82 19.45
N GLU A 939 -8.33 -4.94 18.50
CA GLU A 939 -7.61 -5.32 17.29
C GLU A 939 -6.34 -6.06 17.68
N LYS A 940 -6.25 -7.35 17.33
CA LYS A 940 -5.07 -8.20 17.52
C LYS A 940 -3.91 -7.71 16.67
N ALA A 941 -3.38 -6.54 17.00
CA ALA A 941 -2.30 -5.89 16.28
C ALA A 941 -0.97 -6.23 16.95
N ILE A 942 -0.02 -6.71 16.16
CA ILE A 942 1.40 -6.73 16.50
C ILE A 942 1.98 -5.42 15.99
N ILE A 943 2.61 -4.63 16.85
CA ILE A 943 3.32 -3.42 16.45
C ILE A 943 4.79 -3.79 16.27
N TRP A 944 5.29 -3.58 15.06
CA TRP A 944 6.70 -3.77 14.69
C TRP A 944 7.45 -2.44 14.74
N THR A 945 8.75 -2.48 15.02
CA THR A 945 9.72 -1.37 14.89
C THR A 945 11.02 -1.91 14.28
N VAL A 946 12.01 -1.06 14.01
CA VAL A 946 13.35 -1.45 13.52
C VAL A 946 14.39 -1.28 14.63
N LYS A 947 15.24 -2.29 14.83
CA LYS A 947 16.30 -2.26 15.83
C LYS A 947 17.45 -1.34 15.41
N ASP A 948 17.97 -0.55 16.34
CA ASP A 948 19.29 0.06 16.22
C ASP A 948 20.36 -0.99 16.62
N PRO A 949 21.25 -1.41 15.70
CA PRO A 949 22.31 -2.37 16.05
C PRO A 949 23.36 -1.79 17.01
N ASP A 950 23.46 -0.47 17.16
CA ASP A 950 24.43 0.19 18.04
C ASP A 950 23.86 0.53 19.43
N ASP A 951 22.54 0.40 19.63
CA ASP A 951 21.86 0.59 20.92
C ASP A 951 20.66 -0.36 21.08
N GLU A 952 20.85 -1.49 21.79
CA GLU A 952 19.80 -2.50 22.00
C GLU A 952 18.63 -2.01 22.88
N ASP A 953 18.81 -0.93 23.63
CA ASP A 953 17.81 -0.37 24.55
C ASP A 953 17.14 0.92 23.99
N ALA A 954 17.63 1.46 22.87
CA ALA A 954 17.02 2.60 22.19
C ALA A 954 15.75 2.22 21.44
N VAL A 955 14.60 2.31 22.10
CA VAL A 955 13.36 2.66 21.38
C VAL A 955 13.51 4.13 20.98
N VAL A 956 13.63 4.41 19.69
CA VAL A 956 13.80 5.77 19.15
C VAL A 956 12.63 6.65 19.60
N ILE A 957 12.93 7.37 20.69
CA ILE A 957 12.36 8.55 21.31
C ILE A 957 10.94 8.91 20.84
N GLN A 958 9.99 8.61 21.72
CA GLN A 958 8.84 9.47 21.99
C GLN A 958 9.39 10.85 22.41
N GLN A 959 9.41 11.85 21.53
CA GLN A 959 9.64 13.23 21.98
C GLN A 959 8.35 13.74 22.60
N GLU A 960 8.43 14.05 23.88
CA GLU A 960 7.49 14.91 24.60
C GLU A 960 7.25 16.19 23.79
N THR A 961 6.03 16.39 23.29
CA THR A 961 5.22 17.61 23.47
C THR A 961 3.80 17.39 22.97
#